data_AF-A0A8S9W9H1-F1
#
_entry.id   AF-A0A8S9W9H1-F1
#
_cell.length_a   1.000
_cell.length_b   1.000
_cell.length_c   1.000
_cell.angle_alpha   90.00
_cell.angle_beta   90.00
_cell.angle_gamma   90.00
#
_symmetry.space_group_name_H-M   'P 1'
#
loop_
_entity.id
_entity.type
_entity.pdbx_description
1 polymer ?
#
loop_
_entity_poly.entity_id
_entity_poly.type
_entity_poly.pdbx_seq_one_letter_code
_entity_poly.pdbx_strand_id
1 'polypeptide(L)'
;MMKILERMIFIHKYRKELNENNPYTLKTQERIRLRIERSVMLKFSITIAAIVILIISLNLLYNILWENGVHVNLMGFPVSDENSARYFFSAVPQSLAALLAISFTVLLIYLQISTDRYSIQTVRYIFSGREAITVISIFMITILYSFFELGKIKDYSDSYPEVTTFPWDDAMLSIFILTVLCGIFLILFFYKTISGLIPKTFIRESGERIKKASIVTLDFTQLIRIKSGFFKNKIKDIENVEESYFPGGFSLSDSKHPVKTTKRGFVQDIDISKIAKCSKLLSSVSSNCKLQLNIPIERTVSSASNVLGFIECSNSEIIPKAERLVEKAYKIGNKKTWMLEDYNELEPISSLTTKAIKDFEKGVAETALRELTDTIVGYIKARKSFGLMPPFEEAEAIRWGRHFIDESFKHLEKIMEISIKESDPDIIDLILYLNREIGEESISLQDLDTFKSVTGFYLYSSHRLEDDFIDTLLLYSRDLELKTIFDLEEEKETMDYTKGSEYVLKELADYYRNLTKILMDNKTRFATVSLGKLSGINNNLERLMYDNTQFQLRLKLEQLEPESNEYQEIKNKLEIIEEKERISKKLNFNIGSTFYSIGTWVMVNTEREKFTIEFSQPIFDKLVDFFKKNNLEEVFNRANRIDSFFLIEHWLREDEEDEEARIGYVDYIDRFYLLMTALLYRKGKDLKEIKPIERFNKSQLETFKKEFEKLEDNTPIWDQLFENESQKYFEDTLKRLEECTGESEENLREKVRQARLSEERREKVKSDIITHTKRHLEARKFIDVEEVTGEDEKFIDFGINTFPDKITFVDETVDPTTYHGYDFIGASIGREIGMGESEYLIKQIFEKINIKENRMPFETFSLQNLNIAKEKLEKRGFRATTILMSLDLGRDLWRMEEFTYSDRQSEERPIPYGTIDGIEVYDSRKLPKEVAIIFDKTHIGTLEILVELSPIITTGFDKEKIIKKELEEGKIMEEQREERLKELDERVNIKALEKIKFEFGSPKAGLVLFIKSTESL
;
A
#
# COMPACT_ATOMS: atom_id res chain seq x y z
N MET A 1 -0.05 -42.34 1.70
CA MET A 1 -0.91 -42.51 0.50
C MET A 1 -2.15 -41.63 0.57
N MET A 2 -3.00 -41.75 1.60
CA MET A 2 -4.26 -40.97 1.75
C MET A 2 -4.10 -39.43 1.65
N LYS A 3 -3.06 -38.85 2.26
CA LYS A 3 -2.77 -37.40 2.19
C LYS A 3 -2.28 -36.91 0.83
N ILE A 4 -1.63 -37.78 0.05
CA ILE A 4 -1.24 -37.47 -1.35
C ILE A 4 -2.49 -37.47 -2.22
N LEU A 5 -3.40 -38.41 -1.96
CA LEU A 5 -4.70 -38.52 -2.65
C LEU A 5 -5.59 -37.29 -2.36
N GLU A 6 -5.72 -36.85 -1.12
CA GLU A 6 -6.49 -35.64 -0.75
C GLU A 6 -5.96 -34.38 -1.45
N ARG A 7 -4.64 -34.20 -1.52
CA ARG A 7 -4.01 -33.09 -2.26
C ARG A 7 -4.27 -33.21 -3.76
N MET A 8 -4.15 -34.41 -4.33
CA MET A 8 -4.43 -34.64 -5.75
C MET A 8 -5.90 -34.40 -6.08
N ILE A 9 -6.82 -34.81 -5.22
CA ILE A 9 -8.27 -34.57 -5.36
C ILE A 9 -8.55 -33.07 -5.25
N PHE A 10 -7.98 -32.36 -4.27
CA PHE A 10 -8.16 -30.90 -4.15
C PHE A 10 -7.64 -30.16 -5.38
N ILE A 11 -6.40 -30.44 -5.80
CA ILE A 11 -5.80 -29.82 -6.99
C ILE A 11 -6.60 -30.17 -8.24
N HIS A 12 -7.07 -31.42 -8.39
CA HIS A 12 -7.85 -31.85 -9.55
C HIS A 12 -9.24 -31.19 -9.56
N LYS A 13 -9.92 -31.10 -8.41
CA LYS A 13 -11.21 -30.44 -8.24
C LYS A 13 -11.11 -28.95 -8.56
N TYR A 14 -10.20 -28.22 -7.91
CA TYR A 14 -10.00 -26.78 -8.16
C TYR A 14 -9.51 -26.49 -9.58
N ARG A 15 -8.67 -27.35 -10.17
CA ARG A 15 -8.26 -27.21 -11.58
C ARG A 15 -9.42 -27.46 -12.53
N LYS A 16 -10.34 -28.38 -12.21
CA LYS A 16 -11.52 -28.63 -13.01
C LYS A 16 -12.46 -27.41 -12.94
N GLU A 17 -12.69 -26.87 -11.74
CA GLU A 17 -13.49 -25.66 -11.52
C GLU A 17 -12.89 -24.42 -12.22
N LEU A 18 -11.57 -24.21 -12.12
CA LEU A 18 -10.90 -23.05 -12.76
C LEU A 18 -10.71 -23.18 -14.28
N ASN A 19 -10.71 -24.40 -14.83
CA ASN A 19 -10.44 -24.64 -16.25
C ASN A 19 -11.64 -25.24 -17.00
N GLU A 20 -12.84 -25.26 -16.41
CA GLU A 20 -14.01 -25.94 -16.98
C GLU A 20 -14.37 -25.42 -18.39
N ASN A 21 -13.97 -24.18 -18.70
CA ASN A 21 -14.12 -23.53 -20.02
C ASN A 21 -12.84 -22.81 -20.53
N ASN A 22 -11.64 -23.13 -20.02
CA ASN A 22 -10.42 -22.41 -20.41
C ASN A 22 -9.84 -22.94 -21.74
N PRO A 23 -9.84 -22.15 -22.84
CA PRO A 23 -9.39 -22.60 -24.16
C PRO A 23 -7.87 -22.81 -24.24
N TYR A 24 -7.11 -22.31 -23.27
CA TYR A 24 -5.65 -22.43 -23.20
C TYR A 24 -5.18 -23.61 -22.34
N THR A 25 -6.09 -24.46 -21.88
CA THR A 25 -5.75 -25.61 -21.02
C THR A 25 -4.91 -26.63 -21.78
N LEU A 26 -3.65 -26.78 -21.35
CA LEU A 26 -2.74 -27.76 -21.95
C LEU A 26 -3.19 -29.19 -21.68
N LYS A 27 -3.32 -29.98 -22.76
CA LYS A 27 -3.55 -31.42 -22.65
C LYS A 27 -2.32 -32.10 -22.03
N THR A 28 -2.52 -33.23 -21.36
CA THR A 28 -1.43 -34.02 -20.75
C THR A 28 -0.32 -34.36 -21.77
N GLN A 29 -0.72 -34.65 -23.01
CA GLN A 29 0.22 -34.92 -24.12
C GLN A 29 1.09 -33.71 -24.47
N GLU A 30 0.53 -32.50 -24.47
CA GLU A 30 1.28 -31.27 -24.75
C GLU A 30 2.27 -30.95 -23.63
N ARG A 31 1.88 -31.14 -22.36
CA ARG A 31 2.80 -30.99 -21.22
C ARG A 31 4.00 -31.94 -21.31
N ILE A 32 3.78 -33.20 -21.72
CA ILE A 32 4.84 -34.19 -21.93
C ILE A 32 5.72 -33.76 -23.11
N ARG A 33 5.11 -33.35 -24.22
CA ARG A 33 5.82 -32.86 -25.41
C ARG A 33 6.74 -31.69 -25.07
N LEU A 34 6.25 -30.70 -24.32
CA LEU A 34 7.03 -29.53 -23.90
C LEU A 34 8.21 -29.90 -22.97
N ARG A 35 8.02 -30.90 -22.09
CA ARG A 35 9.10 -31.42 -21.23
C ARG A 35 10.19 -32.12 -22.05
N ILE A 36 9.81 -32.83 -23.11
CA ILE A 36 10.73 -33.44 -24.08
C ILE A 36 11.42 -32.33 -24.92
N GLU A 37 10.68 -31.34 -25.39
CA GLU A 37 11.21 -30.24 -26.20
C GLU A 37 12.23 -29.37 -25.46
N ARG A 38 12.20 -29.32 -24.13
CA ARG A 38 13.17 -28.56 -23.32
C ARG A 38 14.38 -29.34 -22.83
N SER A 39 14.35 -30.68 -22.86
CA SER A 39 15.47 -31.51 -22.40
C SER A 39 16.21 -32.14 -23.57
N VAL A 40 17.42 -31.64 -23.84
CA VAL A 40 18.32 -32.19 -24.86
C VAL A 40 18.56 -33.68 -24.63
N MET A 41 18.77 -34.09 -23.38
CA MET A 41 18.97 -35.50 -23.02
C MET A 41 17.75 -36.36 -23.34
N LEU A 42 16.52 -35.92 -23.00
CA LEU A 42 15.30 -36.66 -23.33
C LEU A 42 15.09 -36.77 -24.85
N LYS A 43 15.36 -35.70 -25.61
CA LYS A 43 15.33 -35.76 -27.08
C LYS A 43 16.32 -36.79 -27.61
N PHE A 44 17.55 -36.78 -27.09
CA PHE A 44 18.61 -37.70 -27.49
C PHE A 44 18.22 -39.15 -27.18
N SER A 45 17.76 -39.44 -25.96
CA SER A 45 17.34 -40.78 -25.55
C SER A 45 16.16 -41.32 -26.38
N ILE A 46 15.13 -40.49 -26.62
CA ILE A 46 13.97 -40.89 -27.44
C ILE A 46 14.39 -41.14 -28.89
N THR A 47 15.27 -40.30 -29.43
CA THR A 47 15.75 -40.42 -30.81
C THR A 47 16.62 -41.67 -30.97
N ILE A 48 17.55 -41.93 -30.04
CA ILE A 48 18.34 -43.17 -30.03
C ILE A 48 17.41 -44.38 -29.94
N ALA A 49 16.46 -44.39 -28.99
CA ALA A 49 15.56 -45.51 -28.82
C ALA A 49 14.77 -45.79 -30.11
N ALA A 50 14.27 -44.75 -30.79
CA ALA A 50 13.56 -44.89 -32.06
C ALA A 50 14.45 -45.47 -33.17
N ILE A 51 15.70 -45.01 -33.29
CA ILE A 51 16.65 -45.52 -34.30
C ILE A 51 17.04 -46.97 -34.00
N VAL A 52 17.27 -47.32 -32.73
CA VAL A 52 17.56 -48.71 -32.32
C VAL A 52 16.37 -49.62 -32.61
N ILE A 53 15.14 -49.19 -32.29
CA ILE A 53 13.91 -49.93 -32.63
C ILE A 53 13.79 -50.10 -34.15
N LEU A 54 14.12 -49.08 -34.94
CA LEU A 54 14.11 -49.15 -36.40
C LEU A 54 15.11 -50.21 -36.90
N ILE A 55 16.35 -50.21 -36.40
CA ILE A 55 17.37 -51.21 -36.75
C ILE A 55 16.88 -52.62 -36.43
N ILE A 56 16.33 -52.83 -35.22
CA ILE A 56 15.78 -54.13 -34.81
C ILE A 56 14.62 -54.55 -35.73
N SER A 57 13.73 -53.62 -36.06
CA SER A 57 12.57 -53.89 -36.92
C SER A 57 12.97 -54.20 -38.36
N LEU A 58 13.99 -53.52 -38.90
CA LEU A 58 14.52 -53.76 -40.25
C LEU A 58 15.18 -55.14 -40.33
N ASN A 59 16.02 -55.48 -39.35
CA ASN A 59 16.68 -56.79 -39.31
C ASN A 59 15.65 -57.92 -39.10
N LEU A 60 14.64 -57.72 -38.24
CA LEU A 60 13.55 -58.69 -38.04
C LEU A 60 12.71 -58.88 -39.31
N LEU A 61 12.34 -57.79 -39.98
CA LEU A 61 11.59 -57.81 -41.23
C LEU A 61 12.35 -58.58 -42.32
N TYR A 62 13.66 -58.33 -42.44
CA TYR A 62 14.51 -59.04 -43.38
C TYR A 62 14.58 -60.54 -43.08
N ASN A 63 14.78 -60.92 -41.81
CA ASN A 63 14.79 -62.32 -41.40
C ASN A 63 13.46 -63.03 -41.71
N ILE A 64 12.32 -62.37 -41.46
CA ILE A 64 11.00 -62.90 -41.82
C ILE A 64 10.82 -63.04 -43.34
N LEU A 65 11.29 -62.07 -44.13
CA LEU A 65 11.22 -62.13 -45.60
C LEU A 65 12.12 -63.24 -46.17
N TRP A 66 13.30 -63.42 -45.57
CA TRP A 66 14.25 -64.47 -45.92
C TRP A 66 13.72 -65.88 -45.61
N GLU A 67 13.18 -66.10 -44.41
CA GLU A 67 12.58 -67.39 -44.00
C GLU A 67 11.37 -67.79 -44.86
N ASN A 68 10.64 -66.81 -45.41
CA ASN A 68 9.49 -67.05 -46.29
C ASN A 68 9.88 -67.20 -47.78
N GLY A 69 11.17 -67.32 -48.10
CA GLY A 69 11.65 -67.54 -49.48
C GLY A 69 11.43 -66.36 -50.42
N VAL A 70 11.09 -65.18 -49.88
CA VAL A 70 10.98 -63.95 -50.66
C VAL A 70 12.39 -63.36 -50.75
N HIS A 71 13.12 -63.74 -51.80
CA HIS A 71 14.35 -63.04 -52.15
C HIS A 71 13.98 -61.61 -52.54
N VAL A 72 14.18 -60.68 -51.62
CA VAL A 72 14.00 -59.25 -51.84
C VAL A 72 15.12 -58.78 -52.78
N ASN A 73 14.91 -58.98 -54.07
CA ASN A 73 15.80 -58.59 -55.16
C ASN A 73 15.72 -57.07 -55.42
N LEU A 74 15.59 -56.26 -54.37
CA LEU A 74 15.19 -54.86 -54.51
C LEU A 74 16.29 -53.95 -55.06
N MET A 75 17.57 -54.36 -55.07
CA MET A 75 18.68 -53.56 -55.61
C MET A 75 19.89 -54.38 -56.11
N GLY A 76 19.71 -55.62 -56.59
CA GLY A 76 20.81 -56.38 -57.20
C GLY A 76 22.09 -56.45 -56.34
N PHE A 77 21.95 -56.50 -55.01
CA PHE A 77 23.08 -56.70 -54.11
C PHE A 77 23.61 -58.12 -54.36
N PRO A 78 24.86 -58.28 -54.84
CA PRO A 78 25.47 -59.60 -54.94
C PRO A 78 25.61 -60.19 -53.54
N VAL A 79 25.43 -61.50 -53.39
CA VAL A 79 25.68 -62.24 -52.14
C VAL A 79 27.03 -61.79 -51.60
N SER A 80 27.03 -61.10 -50.45
CA SER A 80 28.20 -60.38 -49.98
C SER A 80 29.30 -61.35 -49.56
N ASP A 81 30.43 -61.31 -50.28
CA ASP A 81 31.66 -61.91 -49.77
C ASP A 81 32.25 -61.03 -48.66
N GLU A 82 33.03 -61.64 -47.77
CA GLU A 82 33.58 -60.97 -46.58
C GLU A 82 34.39 -59.70 -46.95
N ASN A 83 35.09 -59.73 -48.09
CA ASN A 83 35.83 -58.60 -48.59
C ASN A 83 34.91 -57.44 -48.99
N SER A 84 33.84 -57.70 -49.75
CA SER A 84 32.88 -56.64 -50.14
C SER A 84 32.16 -56.05 -48.94
N ALA A 85 31.76 -56.89 -47.97
CA ALA A 85 31.16 -56.43 -46.72
C ALA A 85 32.13 -55.54 -45.91
N ARG A 86 33.41 -55.95 -45.82
CA ARG A 86 34.47 -55.16 -45.16
C ARG A 86 34.71 -53.82 -45.84
N TYR A 87 34.77 -53.79 -47.17
CA TYR A 87 34.89 -52.54 -47.93
C TYR A 87 33.67 -51.63 -47.70
N PHE A 88 32.46 -52.18 -47.74
CA PHE A 88 31.23 -51.42 -47.52
C PHE A 88 31.16 -50.83 -46.10
N PHE A 89 31.34 -51.66 -45.06
CA PHE A 89 31.29 -51.21 -43.66
C PHE A 89 32.44 -50.28 -43.27
N SER A 90 33.56 -50.26 -44.01
CA SER A 90 34.61 -49.25 -43.82
C SER A 90 34.36 -47.96 -44.62
N ALA A 91 33.81 -48.07 -45.84
CA ALA A 91 33.62 -46.91 -46.72
C ALA A 91 32.44 -46.04 -46.27
N VAL A 92 31.37 -46.65 -45.76
CA VAL A 92 30.17 -45.93 -45.30
C VAL A 92 30.50 -44.97 -44.14
N PRO A 93 31.16 -45.38 -43.04
CA PRO A 93 31.58 -44.46 -41.97
C PRO A 93 32.43 -43.29 -42.45
N GLN A 94 33.41 -43.55 -43.32
CA GLN A 94 34.30 -42.52 -43.85
C GLN A 94 33.54 -41.51 -44.70
N SER A 95 32.63 -41.99 -45.55
CA SER A 95 31.79 -41.15 -46.41
C SER A 95 30.81 -40.31 -45.60
N LEU A 96 30.15 -40.91 -44.60
CA LEU A 96 29.24 -40.19 -43.69
C LEU A 96 29.97 -39.16 -42.83
N ALA A 97 31.17 -39.47 -42.34
CA ALA A 97 31.99 -38.52 -41.57
C ALA A 97 32.43 -37.33 -42.44
N ALA A 98 32.86 -37.58 -43.68
CA ALA A 98 33.21 -36.51 -44.62
C ALA A 98 32.00 -35.64 -44.98
N LEU A 99 30.84 -36.26 -45.26
CA LEU A 99 29.60 -35.55 -45.54
C LEU A 99 29.18 -34.67 -44.36
N LEU A 100 29.29 -35.19 -43.14
CA LEU A 100 28.98 -34.43 -41.92
C LEU A 100 29.96 -33.26 -41.73
N ALA A 101 31.26 -33.46 -41.93
CA ALA A 101 32.27 -32.40 -41.83
C ALA A 101 32.04 -31.24 -42.83
N ILE A 102 31.77 -31.56 -44.10
CA ILE A 102 31.43 -30.56 -45.13
C ILE A 102 30.15 -29.82 -44.74
N SER A 103 29.13 -30.57 -44.29
CA SER A 103 27.85 -30.00 -43.90
C SER A 103 28.00 -29.00 -42.74
N PHE A 104 28.74 -29.36 -41.70
CA PHE A 104 29.02 -28.45 -40.58
C PHE A 104 29.83 -27.22 -41.02
N THR A 105 30.73 -27.35 -42.00
CA THR A 105 31.48 -26.21 -42.52
C THR A 105 30.57 -25.21 -43.24
N VAL A 106 29.67 -25.69 -44.10
CA VAL A 106 28.64 -24.85 -44.76
C VAL A 106 27.74 -24.20 -43.71
N LEU A 107 27.35 -24.96 -42.69
CA LEU A 107 26.57 -24.48 -41.55
C LEU A 107 27.28 -23.33 -40.83
N LEU A 108 28.58 -23.47 -40.54
CA LEU A 108 29.39 -22.47 -39.83
C LEU A 108 29.59 -21.18 -40.63
N ILE A 109 29.79 -21.29 -41.95
CA ILE A 109 29.84 -20.11 -42.84
C ILE A 109 28.50 -19.40 -42.84
N TYR A 110 27.41 -20.16 -42.99
CA TYR A 110 26.06 -19.59 -42.99
C TYR A 110 25.68 -18.99 -41.63
N LEU A 111 26.11 -19.62 -40.54
CA LEU A 111 26.04 -19.13 -39.17
C LEU A 111 26.73 -17.79 -39.02
N GLN A 112 27.95 -17.66 -39.55
CA GLN A 112 28.74 -16.43 -39.48
C GLN A 112 28.05 -15.27 -40.24
N ILE A 113 27.53 -15.55 -41.44
CA ILE A 113 26.73 -14.57 -42.20
C ILE A 113 25.43 -14.23 -41.44
N SER A 114 24.81 -15.22 -40.82
CA SER A 114 23.56 -15.02 -40.07
C SER A 114 23.79 -14.28 -38.76
N THR A 115 24.92 -14.43 -38.07
CA THR A 115 25.23 -13.69 -36.84
C THR A 115 25.40 -12.19 -37.08
N ASP A 116 25.74 -11.77 -38.30
CA ASP A 116 25.78 -10.36 -38.66
C ASP A 116 24.37 -9.75 -38.76
N ARG A 117 23.35 -10.57 -39.07
CA ARG A 117 21.95 -10.17 -39.22
C ARG A 117 21.06 -10.51 -38.01
N TYR A 118 21.44 -11.49 -37.21
CA TYR A 118 20.68 -12.04 -36.09
C TYR A 118 21.56 -12.21 -34.86
N SER A 119 21.01 -12.06 -33.65
CA SER A 119 21.81 -12.27 -32.43
C SER A 119 22.40 -13.69 -32.35
N ILE A 120 23.50 -13.85 -31.63
CA ILE A 120 24.08 -15.17 -31.34
C ILE A 120 23.06 -16.11 -30.65
N GLN A 121 22.11 -15.55 -29.91
CA GLN A 121 21.04 -16.32 -29.28
C GLN A 121 20.02 -16.82 -30.31
N THR A 122 19.64 -15.96 -31.27
CA THR A 122 18.80 -16.31 -32.43
C THR A 122 19.41 -17.42 -33.26
N VAL A 123 20.73 -17.33 -33.47
CA VAL A 123 21.50 -18.36 -34.14
C VAL A 123 21.48 -19.67 -33.34
N ARG A 124 21.90 -19.66 -32.06
CA ARG A 124 21.83 -20.86 -31.21
C ARG A 124 20.43 -21.48 -31.16
N TYR A 125 19.40 -20.67 -31.24
CA TYR A 125 18.01 -21.08 -31.22
C TYR A 125 17.62 -21.90 -32.47
N ILE A 126 18.04 -21.52 -33.68
CA ILE A 126 17.70 -22.25 -34.92
C ILE A 126 18.48 -23.57 -35.03
N PHE A 127 19.71 -23.60 -34.51
CA PHE A 127 20.57 -24.78 -34.58
C PHE A 127 20.43 -25.75 -33.39
N SER A 128 19.66 -25.40 -32.35
CA SER A 128 19.36 -26.27 -31.19
C SER A 128 18.08 -27.10 -31.32
N GLY A 129 17.50 -27.13 -32.53
CA GLY A 129 16.29 -27.88 -32.86
C GLY A 129 16.41 -29.39 -32.65
N ARG A 130 15.26 -30.07 -32.60
CA ARG A 130 15.20 -31.54 -32.53
C ARG A 130 15.87 -32.18 -33.75
N GLU A 131 15.85 -31.48 -34.88
CA GLU A 131 16.34 -31.90 -36.18
C GLU A 131 17.86 -32.02 -36.18
N ALA A 132 18.57 -31.05 -35.59
CA ALA A 132 20.02 -31.13 -35.42
C ALA A 132 20.40 -32.38 -34.59
N ILE A 133 19.66 -32.63 -33.50
CA ILE A 133 19.84 -33.83 -32.69
C ILE A 133 19.55 -35.09 -33.50
N THR A 134 18.45 -35.13 -34.26
CA THR A 134 18.10 -36.29 -35.09
C THR A 134 19.16 -36.58 -36.16
N VAL A 135 19.66 -35.56 -36.85
CA VAL A 135 20.74 -35.70 -37.84
C VAL A 135 22.02 -36.20 -37.17
N ILE A 136 22.48 -35.57 -36.08
CA ILE A 136 23.69 -36.01 -35.39
C ILE A 136 23.53 -37.45 -34.87
N SER A 137 22.39 -37.78 -34.25
CA SER A 137 22.13 -39.12 -33.71
C SER A 137 22.09 -40.18 -34.79
N ILE A 138 21.41 -39.96 -35.93
CA ILE A 138 21.33 -40.96 -36.99
C ILE A 138 22.67 -41.17 -37.68
N PHE A 139 23.46 -40.11 -37.91
CA PHE A 139 24.82 -40.24 -38.44
C PHE A 139 25.72 -41.00 -37.47
N MET A 140 25.75 -40.61 -36.19
CA MET A 140 26.57 -41.27 -35.18
C MET A 140 26.20 -42.74 -34.99
N ILE A 141 24.91 -43.08 -34.90
CA ILE A 141 24.47 -44.46 -34.76
C ILE A 141 24.81 -45.26 -36.02
N THR A 142 24.62 -44.71 -37.21
CA THR A 142 24.95 -45.41 -38.47
C THR A 142 26.44 -45.67 -38.59
N ILE A 143 27.29 -44.70 -38.20
CA ILE A 143 28.74 -44.84 -38.14
C ILE A 143 29.15 -45.92 -37.13
N LEU A 144 28.63 -45.84 -35.89
CA LEU A 144 28.95 -46.80 -34.83
C LEU A 144 28.45 -48.20 -35.14
N TYR A 145 27.25 -48.32 -35.73
CA TYR A 145 26.67 -49.60 -36.13
C TYR A 145 27.48 -50.24 -37.26
N SER A 146 27.92 -49.45 -38.24
CA SER A 146 28.80 -49.93 -39.32
C SER A 146 30.15 -50.41 -38.78
N PHE A 147 30.76 -49.68 -37.83
CA PHE A 147 32.00 -50.13 -37.18
C PHE A 147 31.79 -51.37 -36.29
N PHE A 148 30.62 -51.49 -35.66
CA PHE A 148 30.26 -52.65 -34.86
C PHE A 148 30.14 -53.91 -35.73
N GLU A 149 29.42 -53.84 -36.86
CA GLU A 149 29.33 -54.95 -37.80
C GLU A 149 30.68 -55.26 -38.47
N LEU A 150 31.50 -54.25 -38.76
CA LEU A 150 32.89 -54.45 -39.20
C LEU A 150 33.75 -55.18 -38.14
N GLY A 151 33.55 -54.88 -36.86
CA GLY A 151 34.21 -55.56 -35.75
C GLY A 151 33.81 -57.04 -35.67
N LYS A 152 32.53 -57.35 -35.89
CA LYS A 152 32.06 -58.75 -35.95
C LYS A 152 32.70 -59.52 -37.09
N ILE A 153 32.90 -58.94 -38.27
CA ILE A 153 33.60 -59.61 -39.38
C ILE A 153 34.98 -60.09 -38.91
N LYS A 154 35.73 -59.22 -38.22
CA LYS A 154 37.07 -59.54 -37.72
C LYS A 154 37.03 -60.67 -36.68
N ASP A 155 36.16 -60.58 -35.68
CA ASP A 155 36.02 -61.59 -34.63
C ASP A 155 35.54 -62.94 -35.18
N TYR A 156 34.70 -62.93 -36.22
CA TYR A 156 34.20 -64.14 -36.88
C TYR A 156 35.28 -64.82 -37.74
N SER A 157 36.08 -64.04 -38.46
CA SER A 157 37.23 -64.53 -39.25
C SER A 157 38.27 -65.24 -38.37
N ASP A 158 38.44 -64.77 -37.12
CA ASP A 158 39.35 -65.34 -36.13
C ASP A 158 38.76 -66.57 -35.40
N SER A 159 37.43 -66.68 -35.32
CA SER A 159 36.74 -67.73 -34.53
C SER A 159 36.27 -68.94 -35.35
N TYR A 160 35.96 -68.77 -36.65
CA TYR A 160 35.42 -69.83 -37.52
C TYR A 160 35.95 -69.72 -38.97
N PRO A 161 37.20 -70.15 -39.24
CA PRO A 161 37.85 -70.00 -40.56
C PRO A 161 37.25 -70.85 -41.70
N GLU A 162 36.28 -71.74 -41.43
CA GLU A 162 35.71 -72.68 -42.41
C GLU A 162 34.26 -72.34 -42.87
N VAL A 163 33.64 -71.27 -42.37
CA VAL A 163 32.26 -70.90 -42.72
C VAL A 163 32.26 -69.74 -43.72
N THR A 164 32.07 -70.03 -45.01
CA THR A 164 32.21 -69.06 -46.12
C THR A 164 30.98 -68.21 -46.46
N THR A 165 29.83 -68.42 -45.81
CA THR A 165 28.61 -67.67 -46.13
C THR A 165 27.78 -67.43 -44.88
N PHE A 166 28.12 -66.39 -44.13
CA PHE A 166 27.16 -65.72 -43.26
C PHE A 166 26.53 -64.58 -44.07
N PRO A 167 25.20 -64.45 -44.14
CA PRO A 167 24.59 -63.40 -44.95
C PRO A 167 24.74 -62.06 -44.23
N TRP A 168 25.80 -61.30 -44.55
CA TRP A 168 25.95 -59.90 -44.13
C TRP A 168 24.96 -58.96 -44.84
N ASP A 169 24.14 -59.52 -45.74
CA ASP A 169 23.17 -58.83 -46.58
C ASP A 169 22.10 -58.08 -45.75
N ASP A 170 21.73 -58.61 -44.57
CA ASP A 170 20.76 -57.97 -43.66
C ASP A 170 21.32 -56.67 -43.05
N ALA A 171 22.54 -56.73 -42.52
CA ALA A 171 23.27 -55.62 -41.95
C ALA A 171 23.66 -54.59 -43.02
N MET A 172 24.08 -55.04 -44.21
CA MET A 172 24.38 -54.18 -45.35
C MET A 172 23.13 -53.43 -45.84
N LEU A 173 21.98 -54.11 -45.95
CA LEU A 173 20.72 -53.47 -46.32
C LEU A 173 20.26 -52.45 -45.28
N SER A 174 20.33 -52.81 -43.99
CA SER A 174 20.00 -51.90 -42.89
C SER A 174 20.90 -50.67 -42.87
N ILE A 175 22.22 -50.82 -43.04
CA ILE A 175 23.18 -49.71 -43.11
C ILE A 175 22.97 -48.87 -44.37
N PHE A 176 22.63 -49.49 -45.50
CA PHE A 176 22.29 -48.77 -46.73
C PHE A 176 21.04 -47.90 -46.57
N ILE A 177 19.95 -48.46 -46.01
CA ILE A 177 18.73 -47.70 -45.71
C ILE A 177 19.03 -46.55 -44.74
N LEU A 178 19.80 -46.82 -43.67
CA LEU A 178 20.22 -45.78 -42.74
C LEU A 178 21.05 -44.68 -43.40
N THR A 179 21.92 -45.03 -44.36
CA THR A 179 22.74 -44.07 -45.13
C THR A 179 21.87 -43.18 -46.01
N VAL A 180 20.86 -43.74 -46.69
CA VAL A 180 19.87 -42.97 -47.46
C VAL A 180 19.08 -42.04 -46.55
N LEU A 181 18.64 -42.54 -45.38
CA LEU A 181 17.96 -41.73 -44.37
C LEU A 181 18.86 -40.60 -43.85
N CYS A 182 20.15 -40.85 -43.62
CA CYS A 182 21.12 -39.81 -43.26
C CYS A 182 21.12 -38.67 -44.29
N GLY A 183 21.17 -38.99 -45.59
CA GLY A 183 21.10 -37.99 -46.67
C GLY A 183 19.78 -37.20 -46.67
N ILE A 184 18.63 -37.89 -46.58
CA ILE A 184 17.31 -37.25 -46.56
C ILE A 184 17.15 -36.33 -45.34
N PHE A 185 17.49 -36.81 -44.14
CA PHE A 185 17.39 -36.00 -42.92
C PHE A 185 18.32 -34.79 -42.95
N LEU A 186 19.51 -34.93 -43.56
CA LEU A 186 20.44 -33.83 -43.74
C LEU A 186 19.88 -32.74 -44.68
N ILE A 187 19.30 -33.13 -45.82
CA ILE A 187 18.65 -32.19 -46.76
C ILE A 187 17.48 -31.48 -46.08
N LEU A 188 16.62 -32.23 -45.39
CA LEU A 188 15.48 -31.67 -44.65
C LEU A 188 15.93 -30.72 -43.55
N PHE A 189 17.03 -31.03 -42.87
CA PHE A 189 17.63 -30.16 -41.86
C PHE A 189 18.10 -28.85 -42.47
N PHE A 190 18.88 -28.88 -43.55
CA PHE A 190 19.32 -27.66 -44.23
C PHE A 190 18.15 -26.83 -44.76
N TYR A 191 17.19 -27.46 -45.43
CA TYR A 191 16.00 -26.77 -45.92
C TYR A 191 15.26 -26.07 -44.78
N LYS A 192 15.03 -26.78 -43.67
CA LYS A 192 14.34 -26.22 -42.51
C LYS A 192 15.13 -25.07 -41.88
N THR A 193 16.43 -25.25 -41.64
CA THR A 193 17.31 -24.23 -41.06
C THR A 193 17.36 -22.95 -41.91
N ILE A 194 17.51 -23.09 -43.23
CA ILE A 194 17.55 -21.94 -44.15
C ILE A 194 16.17 -21.26 -44.20
N SER A 195 15.09 -22.04 -44.33
CA SER A 195 13.72 -21.50 -44.35
C SER A 195 13.33 -20.80 -43.04
N GLY A 196 13.84 -21.28 -41.90
CA GLY A 196 13.63 -20.69 -40.58
C GLY A 196 14.40 -19.39 -40.33
N LEU A 197 15.43 -19.10 -41.13
CA LEU A 197 16.17 -17.83 -41.10
C LEU A 197 15.54 -16.75 -42.00
N ILE A 198 14.52 -17.07 -42.80
CA ILE A 198 13.77 -16.05 -43.54
C ILE A 198 13.03 -15.15 -42.53
N PRO A 199 13.19 -13.82 -42.54
CA PRO A 199 12.66 -12.93 -41.50
C PRO A 199 11.17 -13.17 -41.16
N LYS A 200 10.32 -13.29 -42.18
CA LYS A 200 8.88 -13.54 -42.00
C LYS A 200 8.60 -14.89 -41.33
N THR A 201 9.29 -15.95 -41.73
CA THR A 201 9.15 -17.28 -41.12
C THR A 201 9.67 -17.26 -39.69
N PHE A 202 10.81 -16.61 -39.47
CA PHE A 202 11.43 -16.47 -38.17
C PHE A 202 10.53 -15.75 -37.16
N ILE A 203 9.98 -14.58 -37.53
CA ILE A 203 9.08 -13.80 -36.67
C ILE A 203 7.89 -14.67 -36.23
N ARG A 204 7.24 -15.33 -37.20
CA ARG A 204 6.09 -16.21 -36.94
C ARG A 204 6.45 -17.40 -36.03
N GLU A 205 7.56 -18.07 -36.30
CA GLU A 205 8.00 -19.24 -35.51
C GLU A 205 8.40 -18.86 -34.08
N SER A 206 9.06 -17.71 -33.91
CA SER A 206 9.38 -17.16 -32.59
C SER A 206 8.12 -16.74 -31.84
N GLY A 207 7.17 -16.05 -32.48
CA GLY A 207 5.90 -15.64 -31.88
C GLY A 207 5.10 -16.85 -31.36
N GLU A 208 4.95 -17.88 -32.18
CA GLU A 208 4.33 -19.17 -31.81
C GLU A 208 4.99 -19.84 -30.59
N ARG A 209 6.32 -19.75 -30.50
CA ARG A 209 7.05 -20.34 -29.39
C ARG A 209 6.92 -19.53 -28.11
N ILE A 210 6.97 -18.20 -28.20
CA ILE A 210 6.75 -17.31 -27.05
C ILE A 210 5.33 -17.56 -26.51
N LYS A 211 4.32 -17.61 -27.38
CA LYS A 211 2.92 -17.97 -27.03
C LYS A 211 2.85 -19.31 -26.30
N LYS A 212 3.50 -20.35 -26.81
CA LYS A 212 3.55 -21.67 -26.14
C LYS A 212 4.26 -21.60 -24.79
N ALA A 213 5.43 -20.97 -24.73
CA ALA A 213 6.19 -20.86 -23.50
C ALA A 213 5.40 -20.12 -22.42
N SER A 214 4.73 -19.02 -22.79
CA SER A 214 3.97 -18.17 -21.91
C SER A 214 2.72 -18.87 -21.36
N ILE A 215 1.98 -19.63 -22.18
CA ILE A 215 0.86 -20.48 -21.73
C ILE A 215 1.32 -21.51 -20.68
N VAL A 216 2.47 -22.15 -20.89
CA VAL A 216 3.00 -23.13 -19.93
C VAL A 216 3.39 -22.46 -18.61
N THR A 217 3.97 -21.27 -18.69
CA THR A 217 4.27 -20.46 -17.50
C THR A 217 2.98 -20.11 -16.75
N LEU A 218 1.91 -19.69 -17.43
CA LEU A 218 0.62 -19.41 -16.80
C LEU A 218 -0.02 -20.66 -16.15
N ASP A 219 -0.02 -21.81 -16.82
CA ASP A 219 -0.52 -23.08 -16.24
C ASP A 219 0.26 -23.47 -14.96
N PHE A 220 1.56 -23.18 -14.94
CA PHE A 220 2.40 -23.39 -13.76
C PHE A 220 2.07 -22.39 -12.64
N THR A 221 1.94 -21.10 -12.97
CA THR A 221 1.56 -20.05 -12.01
C THR A 221 0.18 -20.33 -11.40
N GLN A 222 -0.80 -20.77 -12.18
CA GLN A 222 -2.11 -21.20 -11.70
C GLN A 222 -1.99 -22.36 -10.70
N LEU A 223 -1.12 -23.34 -10.98
CA LEU A 223 -0.88 -24.44 -10.04
C LEU A 223 -0.25 -23.95 -8.71
N ILE A 224 0.64 -22.97 -8.75
CA ILE A 224 1.21 -22.39 -7.52
C ILE A 224 0.11 -21.70 -6.73
N ARG A 225 -0.74 -20.89 -7.38
CA ARG A 225 -1.86 -20.22 -6.72
C ARG A 225 -2.81 -21.21 -6.03
N ILE A 226 -3.21 -22.27 -6.73
CA ILE A 226 -4.07 -23.33 -6.17
C ILE A 226 -3.40 -24.01 -4.96
N LYS A 227 -2.10 -24.29 -5.05
CA LYS A 227 -1.34 -24.86 -3.92
C LYS A 227 -1.27 -23.90 -2.74
N SER A 228 -1.05 -22.62 -2.97
CA SER A 228 -1.03 -21.59 -1.93
C SER A 228 -2.37 -21.53 -1.20
N GLY A 229 -3.49 -21.50 -1.93
CA GLY A 229 -4.83 -21.57 -1.35
C GLY A 229 -5.08 -22.85 -0.53
N PHE A 230 -4.60 -24.01 -1.00
CA PHE A 230 -4.65 -25.26 -0.23
C PHE A 230 -3.90 -25.15 1.11
N PHE A 231 -2.69 -24.56 1.10
CA PHE A 231 -1.91 -24.40 2.33
C PHE A 231 -2.53 -23.41 3.30
N LYS A 232 -3.05 -22.27 2.81
CA LYS A 232 -3.78 -21.30 3.63
C LYS A 232 -4.96 -21.95 4.35
N ASN A 233 -5.80 -22.68 3.61
CA ASN A 233 -6.94 -23.38 4.20
C ASN A 233 -6.50 -24.42 5.25
N LYS A 234 -5.47 -25.21 4.94
CA LYS A 234 -4.98 -26.24 5.87
C LYS A 234 -4.25 -25.68 7.09
N ILE A 235 -3.66 -24.49 7.00
CA ILE A 235 -3.00 -23.84 8.14
C ILE A 235 -4.04 -23.20 9.05
N LYS A 236 -5.11 -22.61 8.49
CA LYS A 236 -6.25 -22.08 9.25
C LYS A 236 -6.92 -23.14 10.15
N ASP A 237 -6.88 -24.40 9.73
CA ASP A 237 -7.42 -25.55 10.48
C ASP A 237 -6.50 -26.06 11.61
N ILE A 238 -5.29 -25.49 11.79
CA ILE A 238 -4.31 -25.96 12.79
C ILE A 238 -4.25 -24.98 13.96
N GLU A 239 -4.60 -25.46 15.16
CA GLU A 239 -4.50 -24.69 16.40
C GLU A 239 -3.09 -24.13 16.65
N ASN A 240 -3.01 -22.93 17.23
CA ASN A 240 -1.76 -22.25 17.58
C ASN A 240 -0.86 -21.90 16.38
N VAL A 241 -1.41 -21.90 15.16
CA VAL A 241 -0.72 -21.44 13.95
C VAL A 241 -1.53 -20.33 13.29
N GLU A 242 -0.89 -19.20 13.00
CA GLU A 242 -1.51 -18.04 12.35
C GLU A 242 -0.77 -17.72 11.05
N GLU A 243 -1.49 -17.23 10.03
CA GLU A 243 -0.88 -16.69 8.83
C GLU A 243 -0.37 -15.27 9.13
N SER A 244 0.87 -14.96 8.74
CA SER A 244 1.40 -13.61 8.84
C SER A 244 1.62 -13.01 7.45
N TYR A 245 1.13 -11.78 7.27
CA TYR A 245 1.29 -11.01 6.03
C TYR A 245 2.42 -9.99 6.20
N PHE A 246 3.47 -10.10 5.38
CA PHE A 246 4.60 -9.16 5.38
C PHE A 246 4.59 -8.30 4.12
N PRO A 247 4.10 -7.07 4.15
CA PRO A 247 4.36 -6.13 3.06
C PRO A 247 5.86 -5.78 3.08
N GLY A 248 6.60 -6.05 2.00
CA GLY A 248 8.01 -5.62 1.87
C GLY A 248 9.12 -6.68 2.03
N GLY A 249 8.79 -7.96 2.26
CA GLY A 249 9.79 -9.03 2.37
C GLY A 249 10.20 -9.37 3.80
N PHE A 250 11.19 -10.23 3.95
CA PHE A 250 11.62 -10.85 5.22
C PHE A 250 12.39 -9.88 6.14
N SER A 251 11.85 -8.69 6.40
CA SER A 251 12.45 -7.69 7.29
C SER A 251 12.04 -7.89 8.76
N LEU A 252 12.94 -7.47 9.65
CA LEU A 252 12.98 -7.71 11.09
C LEU A 252 11.68 -7.28 11.79
N SER A 253 11.00 -8.25 12.40
CA SER A 253 9.99 -8.02 13.44
C SER A 253 10.70 -8.04 14.80
N ASP A 254 10.26 -7.19 15.73
CA ASP A 254 10.69 -7.16 17.14
C ASP A 254 10.22 -8.38 17.96
N SER A 255 9.73 -9.44 17.30
CA SER A 255 9.30 -10.66 17.96
C SER A 255 10.49 -11.53 18.42
N LYS A 256 10.30 -12.21 19.54
CA LYS A 256 11.41 -12.77 20.34
C LYS A 256 12.17 -13.93 19.65
N HIS A 257 11.60 -14.65 18.66
CA HIS A 257 12.27 -15.80 18.00
C HIS A 257 11.91 -16.01 16.50
N PRO A 258 12.70 -15.48 15.53
CA PRO A 258 12.49 -15.69 14.10
C PRO A 258 13.01 -17.05 13.59
N VAL A 259 12.18 -17.79 12.83
CA VAL A 259 12.58 -19.01 12.14
C VAL A 259 13.26 -18.68 10.81
N LYS A 260 14.58 -18.84 10.72
CA LYS A 260 15.34 -18.61 9.48
C LYS A 260 15.52 -19.89 8.67
N THR A 261 15.72 -19.76 7.36
CA THR A 261 16.09 -20.91 6.51
C THR A 261 17.53 -20.83 6.02
N THR A 262 18.21 -21.98 6.01
CA THR A 262 19.55 -22.13 5.42
C THR A 262 19.53 -22.31 3.91
N LYS A 263 18.35 -22.48 3.29
CA LYS A 263 18.21 -22.80 1.86
C LYS A 263 17.81 -21.56 1.08
N ARG A 264 18.41 -21.37 -0.10
CA ARG A 264 18.01 -20.34 -1.07
C ARG A 264 17.24 -20.97 -2.22
N GLY A 265 16.26 -20.24 -2.76
CA GLY A 265 15.47 -20.67 -3.91
C GLY A 265 13.96 -20.56 -3.72
N PHE A 266 13.20 -21.22 -4.58
CA PHE A 266 11.75 -21.15 -4.61
C PHE A 266 11.12 -22.13 -3.61
N VAL A 267 10.07 -21.69 -2.90
CA VAL A 267 9.30 -22.56 -1.99
C VAL A 267 8.37 -23.45 -2.83
N GLN A 268 8.73 -24.73 -2.96
CA GLN A 268 8.02 -25.70 -3.79
C GLN A 268 6.81 -26.31 -3.08
N ASP A 269 6.91 -26.47 -1.77
CA ASP A 269 5.97 -27.23 -0.95
C ASP A 269 6.13 -26.85 0.52
N ILE A 270 5.04 -26.92 1.28
CA ILE A 270 5.05 -26.86 2.75
C ILE A 270 4.47 -28.17 3.28
N ASP A 271 5.26 -28.91 4.05
CA ASP A 271 4.82 -30.15 4.69
C ASP A 271 3.94 -29.85 5.91
N ILE A 272 2.62 -29.80 5.67
CA ILE A 272 1.59 -29.55 6.69
C ILE A 272 1.74 -30.50 7.88
N SER A 273 2.21 -31.74 7.67
CA SER A 273 2.35 -32.70 8.77
C SER A 273 3.44 -32.29 9.77
N LYS A 274 4.49 -31.60 9.31
CA LYS A 274 5.53 -31.04 10.17
C LYS A 274 5.08 -29.78 10.87
N ILE A 275 4.26 -28.95 10.20
CA ILE A 275 3.60 -27.79 10.83
C ILE A 275 2.65 -28.24 11.94
N ALA A 276 1.82 -29.26 11.70
CA ALA A 276 0.94 -29.83 12.72
C ALA A 276 1.71 -30.44 13.91
N LYS A 277 2.88 -31.05 13.65
CA LYS A 277 3.77 -31.51 14.74
C LYS A 277 4.35 -30.35 15.54
N CYS A 278 4.67 -29.23 14.89
CA CYS A 278 5.14 -28.01 15.54
C CYS A 278 4.03 -27.40 16.42
N SER A 279 2.80 -27.31 15.90
CA SER A 279 1.61 -26.88 16.66
C SER A 279 1.43 -27.71 17.93
N LYS A 280 1.41 -29.04 17.83
CA LYS A 280 1.31 -29.95 18.99
C LYS A 280 2.43 -29.75 20.02
N LEU A 281 3.64 -29.44 19.54
CA LEU A 281 4.77 -29.18 20.41
C LEU A 281 4.59 -27.86 21.16
N LEU A 282 4.12 -26.81 20.50
CA LEU A 282 3.85 -25.50 21.13
C LEU A 282 2.67 -25.57 22.11
N SER A 283 1.59 -26.26 21.74
CA SER A 283 0.41 -26.41 22.60
C SER A 283 0.68 -27.26 23.84
N SER A 284 1.68 -28.15 23.81
CA SER A 284 2.12 -28.89 25.01
C SER A 284 2.81 -28.02 26.07
N VAL A 285 3.17 -26.77 25.73
CA VAL A 285 3.80 -25.82 26.66
C VAL A 285 2.78 -24.87 27.27
N SER A 286 1.99 -24.24 26.42
CA SER A 286 0.99 -23.25 26.81
C SER A 286 0.05 -22.99 25.63
N SER A 287 -1.21 -22.70 25.93
CA SER A 287 -2.17 -22.17 24.94
C SER A 287 -1.70 -20.86 24.30
N ASN A 288 -0.82 -20.11 24.97
CA ASN A 288 -0.31 -18.83 24.50
C ASN A 288 0.92 -18.98 23.58
N CYS A 289 1.49 -20.19 23.44
CA CYS A 289 2.60 -20.38 22.51
C CYS A 289 2.06 -20.53 21.07
N LYS A 290 2.48 -19.65 20.15
CA LYS A 290 1.97 -19.57 18.78
C LYS A 290 3.07 -19.61 17.72
N LEU A 291 2.73 -20.09 16.53
CA LEU A 291 3.56 -20.03 15.33
C LEU A 291 2.89 -19.12 14.30
N GLN A 292 3.53 -17.99 14.00
CA GLN A 292 3.15 -17.15 12.86
C GLN A 292 3.92 -17.61 11.62
N LEU A 293 3.22 -18.12 10.62
CA LEU A 293 3.84 -18.73 9.44
C LEU A 293 3.70 -17.83 8.21
N ASN A 294 4.79 -17.68 7.46
CA ASN A 294 4.80 -16.92 6.20
C ASN A 294 4.46 -17.84 5.01
N ILE A 295 3.19 -17.88 4.61
CA ILE A 295 2.77 -18.69 3.45
C ILE A 295 3.09 -17.92 2.16
N PRO A 296 4.03 -18.38 1.34
CA PRO A 296 4.43 -17.62 0.17
C PRO A 296 3.33 -17.69 -0.89
N ILE A 297 2.95 -16.51 -1.38
CA ILE A 297 2.09 -16.37 -2.55
C ILE A 297 2.99 -16.55 -3.81
N GLU A 298 4.18 -15.94 -3.91
CA GLU A 298 5.13 -16.17 -5.05
C GLU A 298 6.61 -16.28 -4.66
N ARG A 299 6.92 -16.37 -3.35
CA ARG A 299 8.21 -15.88 -2.84
C ARG A 299 9.41 -16.79 -3.15
N THR A 300 10.44 -16.17 -3.71
CA THR A 300 11.80 -16.71 -3.77
C THR A 300 12.53 -16.36 -2.48
N VAL A 301 13.15 -17.34 -1.84
CA VAL A 301 14.06 -17.14 -0.72
C VAL A 301 15.40 -16.64 -1.27
N SER A 302 15.59 -15.32 -1.25
CA SER A 302 16.75 -14.63 -1.80
C SER A 302 18.03 -14.82 -0.98
N SER A 303 17.91 -14.95 0.35
CA SER A 303 19.04 -15.16 1.26
C SER A 303 18.82 -16.34 2.21
N ALA A 304 19.92 -16.95 2.66
CA ALA A 304 19.97 -18.03 3.65
C ALA A 304 19.74 -17.51 5.11
N SER A 305 19.03 -16.39 5.22
CA SER A 305 18.70 -15.71 6.47
C SER A 305 17.27 -15.16 6.47
N ASN A 306 16.49 -15.42 5.42
CA ASN A 306 15.10 -15.01 5.32
C ASN A 306 14.23 -15.76 6.34
N VAL A 307 13.25 -15.06 6.91
CA VAL A 307 12.42 -15.52 8.04
C VAL A 307 11.14 -16.24 7.59
N LEU A 308 11.13 -17.57 7.67
CA LEU A 308 9.97 -18.41 7.30
C LEU A 308 8.73 -18.22 8.21
N GLY A 309 8.91 -17.61 9.37
CA GLY A 309 7.87 -17.37 10.37
C GLY A 309 8.46 -17.00 11.73
N PHE A 310 7.61 -16.80 12.72
CA PHE A 310 7.99 -16.42 14.07
C PHE A 310 7.34 -17.35 15.09
N ILE A 311 8.08 -17.67 16.16
CA ILE A 311 7.56 -18.45 17.28
C ILE A 311 7.40 -17.52 18.47
N GLU A 312 6.17 -17.38 18.92
CA GLU A 312 5.84 -16.69 20.17
C GLU A 312 5.76 -17.74 21.26
N CYS A 313 6.84 -17.94 22.02
CA CYS A 313 6.86 -18.83 23.16
C CYS A 313 7.98 -18.42 24.11
N SER A 314 7.77 -18.52 25.43
CA SER A 314 8.79 -18.17 26.44
C SER A 314 9.71 -19.34 26.81
N ASN A 315 9.42 -20.55 26.32
CA ASN A 315 10.16 -21.76 26.66
C ASN A 315 11.38 -21.98 25.74
N SER A 316 12.57 -21.67 26.25
CA SER A 316 13.86 -21.75 25.55
C SER A 316 14.26 -23.16 25.09
N GLU A 317 13.74 -24.24 25.68
CA GLU A 317 14.06 -25.62 25.28
C GLU A 317 13.28 -26.09 24.06
N ILE A 318 12.11 -25.50 23.83
CA ILE A 318 11.16 -25.93 22.78
C ILE A 318 11.32 -25.13 21.50
N ILE A 319 11.72 -23.85 21.61
CA ILE A 319 11.99 -22.97 20.46
C ILE A 319 12.91 -23.64 19.41
N PRO A 320 14.10 -24.18 19.74
CA PRO A 320 14.98 -24.78 18.72
C PRO A 320 14.38 -26.02 18.05
N LYS A 321 13.50 -26.75 18.74
CA LYS A 321 12.82 -27.95 18.20
C LYS A 321 11.71 -27.53 17.23
N ALA A 322 10.96 -26.49 17.58
CA ALA A 322 9.93 -25.88 16.73
C ALA A 322 10.55 -25.24 15.47
N GLU A 323 11.63 -24.47 15.61
CA GLU A 323 12.38 -23.88 14.48
C GLU A 323 12.81 -24.94 13.46
N ARG A 324 13.42 -26.04 13.92
CA ARG A 324 13.85 -27.15 13.06
C ARG A 324 12.68 -27.84 12.35
N LEU A 325 11.51 -27.94 12.98
CA LEU A 325 10.32 -28.54 12.38
C LEU A 325 9.77 -27.64 11.26
N VAL A 326 9.73 -26.33 11.51
CA VAL A 326 9.30 -25.33 10.53
C VAL A 326 10.29 -25.27 9.37
N GLU A 327 11.60 -25.17 9.61
CA GLU A 327 12.61 -25.17 8.53
C GLU A 327 12.52 -26.44 7.67
N LYS A 328 12.32 -27.61 8.28
CA LYS A 328 12.14 -28.88 7.56
C LYS A 328 10.79 -29.01 6.86
N ALA A 329 9.79 -28.20 7.22
CA ALA A 329 8.50 -28.18 6.57
C ALA A 329 8.59 -27.54 5.18
N TYR A 330 9.43 -26.53 5.02
CA TYR A 330 9.63 -25.85 3.74
C TYR A 330 10.55 -26.66 2.81
N LYS A 331 10.02 -27.05 1.65
CA LYS A 331 10.83 -27.59 0.55
C LYS A 331 11.24 -26.44 -0.36
N ILE A 332 12.47 -25.98 -0.19
CA ILE A 332 13.08 -24.93 -0.99
C ILE A 332 14.04 -25.56 -1.99
N GLY A 333 13.93 -25.21 -3.26
CA GLY A 333 14.83 -25.67 -4.31
C GLY A 333 15.09 -24.60 -5.37
N ASN A 334 15.97 -24.89 -6.33
CA ASN A 334 16.37 -23.91 -7.34
C ASN A 334 15.17 -23.46 -8.20
N LYS A 335 15.01 -22.14 -8.38
CA LYS A 335 13.96 -21.53 -9.20
C LYS A 335 14.00 -22.04 -10.65
N LYS A 336 15.20 -22.24 -11.21
CA LYS A 336 15.45 -22.66 -12.60
C LYS A 336 14.94 -24.06 -12.96
N THR A 337 14.70 -24.95 -11.99
CA THR A 337 14.21 -26.31 -12.29
C THR A 337 12.70 -26.41 -12.37
N TRP A 338 11.95 -25.37 -11.98
CA TRP A 338 10.50 -25.40 -11.86
C TRP A 338 9.79 -24.24 -12.56
N MET A 339 10.37 -23.04 -12.53
CA MET A 339 9.82 -21.88 -13.24
C MET A 339 10.39 -21.79 -14.65
N LEU A 340 9.50 -21.70 -15.62
CA LEU A 340 9.81 -21.54 -17.04
C LEU A 340 10.03 -20.05 -17.36
N GLU A 341 10.82 -19.38 -16.54
CA GLU A 341 11.18 -17.98 -16.70
C GLU A 341 12.47 -17.85 -17.51
N ASP A 342 12.53 -18.52 -18.66
CA ASP A 342 13.51 -18.14 -19.66
C ASP A 342 12.84 -17.12 -20.57
N TYR A 343 12.71 -15.88 -20.07
CA TYR A 343 12.27 -14.72 -20.86
C TYR A 343 13.25 -14.40 -22.00
N ASN A 344 14.38 -15.11 -22.06
CA ASN A 344 15.24 -15.28 -23.23
C ASN A 344 14.48 -15.65 -24.52
N GLU A 345 13.24 -16.15 -24.45
CA GLU A 345 12.42 -16.39 -25.65
C GLU A 345 11.95 -15.08 -26.33
N LEU A 346 11.94 -13.93 -25.63
CA LEU A 346 11.62 -12.60 -26.21
C LEU A 346 12.82 -11.95 -26.94
N GLU A 347 14.04 -12.19 -26.46
CA GLU A 347 15.27 -11.59 -26.99
C GLU A 347 15.48 -11.81 -28.50
N PRO A 348 15.18 -13.00 -29.10
CA PRO A 348 15.36 -13.21 -30.53
C PRO A 348 14.50 -12.30 -31.42
N ILE A 349 13.23 -12.04 -31.04
CA ILE A 349 12.37 -11.10 -31.77
C ILE A 349 12.85 -9.67 -31.51
N SER A 350 13.08 -9.29 -30.25
CA SER A 350 13.52 -7.94 -29.88
C SER A 350 14.84 -7.55 -30.57
N SER A 351 15.81 -8.47 -30.62
CA SER A 351 17.09 -8.25 -31.30
C SER A 351 16.93 -8.19 -32.82
N LEU A 352 16.04 -8.99 -33.42
CA LEU A 352 15.76 -8.89 -34.85
C LEU A 352 15.16 -7.53 -35.18
N THR A 353 14.14 -7.10 -34.42
CA THR A 353 13.51 -5.78 -34.61
C THR A 353 14.54 -4.66 -34.51
N THR A 354 15.36 -4.68 -33.44
CA THR A 354 16.45 -3.73 -33.22
C THR A 354 17.41 -3.66 -34.40
N LYS A 355 17.82 -4.82 -34.93
CA LYS A 355 18.77 -4.90 -36.03
C LYS A 355 18.13 -4.45 -37.35
N ALA A 356 16.89 -4.84 -37.59
CA ALA A 356 16.11 -4.41 -38.75
C ALA A 356 15.94 -2.88 -38.80
N ILE A 357 15.72 -2.23 -37.65
CA ILE A 357 15.68 -0.75 -37.57
C ILE A 357 17.03 -0.15 -37.98
N LYS A 358 18.14 -0.63 -37.40
CA LYS A 358 19.50 -0.15 -37.72
C LYS A 358 19.91 -0.38 -39.17
N ASP A 359 19.43 -1.44 -39.77
CA ASP A 359 19.69 -1.80 -41.17
C ASP A 359 18.64 -1.20 -42.13
N PHE A 360 17.72 -0.35 -41.63
CA PHE A 360 16.62 0.29 -42.37
C PHE A 360 15.68 -0.70 -43.09
N GLU A 361 15.53 -1.92 -42.56
CA GLU A 361 14.60 -2.95 -43.03
C GLU A 361 13.19 -2.78 -42.44
N LYS A 362 12.56 -1.63 -42.69
CA LYS A 362 11.29 -1.19 -42.06
C LYS A 362 10.20 -2.26 -42.02
N GLY A 363 9.90 -2.91 -43.15
CA GLY A 363 8.84 -3.94 -43.21
C GLY A 363 9.10 -5.16 -42.32
N VAL A 364 10.37 -5.49 -42.04
CA VAL A 364 10.74 -6.57 -41.10
C VAL A 364 10.50 -6.11 -39.66
N ALA A 365 10.92 -4.88 -39.33
CA ALA A 365 10.71 -4.29 -38.01
C ALA A 365 9.21 -4.18 -37.66
N GLU A 366 8.40 -3.67 -38.58
CA GLU A 366 6.94 -3.54 -38.40
C GLU A 366 6.27 -4.91 -38.16
N THR A 367 6.62 -5.92 -38.97
CA THR A 367 6.06 -7.27 -38.83
C THR A 367 6.44 -7.88 -37.49
N ALA A 368 7.69 -7.67 -37.03
CA ALA A 368 8.18 -8.18 -35.76
C ALA A 368 7.51 -7.50 -34.56
N LEU A 369 7.29 -6.18 -34.63
CA LEU A 369 6.57 -5.41 -33.61
C LEU A 369 5.12 -5.87 -33.48
N ARG A 370 4.41 -6.05 -34.61
CA ARG A 370 3.02 -6.54 -34.59
C ARG A 370 2.92 -7.94 -33.97
N GLU A 371 3.80 -8.87 -34.34
CA GLU A 371 3.81 -10.22 -33.74
C GLU A 371 4.14 -10.19 -32.24
N LEU A 372 5.04 -9.29 -31.81
CA LEU A 372 5.34 -9.09 -30.39
C LEU A 372 4.10 -8.59 -29.63
N THR A 373 3.43 -7.57 -30.16
CA THR A 373 2.18 -7.02 -29.58
C THR A 373 1.06 -8.06 -29.53
N ASP A 374 0.83 -8.80 -30.63
CA ASP A 374 -0.15 -9.89 -30.67
C ASP A 374 0.15 -10.97 -29.62
N THR A 375 1.43 -11.22 -29.36
CA THR A 375 1.86 -12.17 -28.32
C THR A 375 1.60 -11.63 -26.92
N ILE A 376 1.82 -10.34 -26.67
CA ILE A 376 1.49 -9.69 -25.39
C ILE A 376 -0.03 -9.71 -25.17
N VAL A 377 -0.83 -9.29 -26.16
CA VAL A 377 -2.30 -9.33 -26.12
C VAL A 377 -2.82 -10.75 -25.88
N GLY A 378 -2.27 -11.74 -26.61
CA GLY A 378 -2.59 -13.15 -26.41
C GLY A 378 -2.25 -13.66 -25.01
N TYR A 379 -1.15 -13.16 -24.43
CA TYR A 379 -0.76 -13.49 -23.05
C TYR A 379 -1.75 -12.93 -22.02
N ILE A 380 -2.17 -11.66 -22.16
CA ILE A 380 -3.14 -11.02 -21.25
C ILE A 380 -4.47 -11.80 -21.28
N LYS A 381 -4.95 -12.16 -22.48
CA LYS A 381 -6.14 -13.01 -22.66
C LYS A 381 -6.00 -14.34 -21.95
N ALA A 382 -4.88 -15.03 -22.15
CA ALA A 382 -4.61 -16.31 -21.50
C ALA A 382 -4.55 -16.16 -19.96
N ARG A 383 -3.88 -15.10 -19.45
CA ARG A 383 -3.77 -14.81 -18.02
C ARG A 383 -5.15 -14.68 -17.37
N LYS A 384 -6.09 -13.99 -18.02
CA LYS A 384 -7.50 -13.90 -17.57
C LYS A 384 -8.15 -15.27 -17.53
N SER A 385 -8.01 -16.08 -18.59
CA SER A 385 -8.61 -17.41 -18.68
C SER A 385 -8.04 -18.40 -17.63
N PHE A 386 -6.79 -18.25 -17.22
CA PHE A 386 -6.22 -19.00 -16.10
C PHE A 386 -6.67 -18.48 -14.72
N GLY A 387 -7.48 -17.42 -14.68
CA GLY A 387 -7.94 -16.73 -13.47
C GLY A 387 -6.81 -15.99 -12.75
N LEU A 388 -5.69 -15.68 -13.41
CA LEU A 388 -4.49 -15.14 -12.78
C LEU A 388 -4.47 -13.61 -12.68
N MET A 389 -5.60 -12.96 -12.95
CA MET A 389 -5.80 -11.54 -12.68
C MET A 389 -6.35 -11.39 -11.25
N PRO A 390 -5.63 -10.73 -10.33
CA PRO A 390 -6.16 -10.46 -8.99
C PRO A 390 -7.34 -9.47 -9.08
N PRO A 391 -8.27 -9.49 -8.10
CA PRO A 391 -9.19 -8.38 -7.90
C PRO A 391 -8.41 -7.07 -7.70
N PHE A 392 -9.01 -5.94 -8.09
CA PHE A 392 -8.35 -4.63 -8.04
C PHE A 392 -7.78 -4.27 -6.66
N GLU A 393 -8.49 -4.64 -5.61
CA GLU A 393 -8.11 -4.42 -4.20
C GLU A 393 -6.86 -5.21 -3.79
N GLU A 394 -6.54 -6.30 -4.50
CA GLU A 394 -5.39 -7.18 -4.25
C GLU A 394 -4.24 -6.99 -5.26
N ALA A 395 -4.44 -6.17 -6.31
CA ALA A 395 -3.50 -6.00 -7.42
C ALA A 395 -2.13 -5.43 -6.99
N GLU A 396 -2.09 -4.63 -5.92
CA GLU A 396 -0.82 -4.08 -5.40
C GLU A 396 0.00 -5.11 -4.62
N ALA A 397 -0.64 -6.16 -4.10
CA ALA A 397 -0.04 -7.15 -3.22
C ALA A 397 0.43 -8.43 -3.94
N ILE A 398 -0.20 -8.77 -5.07
CA ILE A 398 -0.11 -10.11 -5.69
C ILE A 398 0.14 -9.99 -7.20
N ARG A 399 1.29 -10.50 -7.70
CA ARG A 399 1.76 -10.28 -9.08
C ARG A 399 1.75 -11.53 -9.97
N TRP A 400 0.67 -12.30 -9.92
CA TRP A 400 0.54 -13.56 -10.66
C TRP A 400 0.71 -13.38 -12.17
N GLY A 401 1.80 -13.92 -12.70
CA GLY A 401 2.08 -13.89 -14.14
C GLY A 401 2.43 -12.50 -14.67
N ARG A 402 2.88 -11.57 -13.81
CA ARG A 402 3.26 -10.22 -14.26
C ARG A 402 4.63 -10.15 -14.94
N HIS A 403 5.55 -11.04 -14.58
CA HIS A 403 6.93 -11.02 -15.06
C HIS A 403 7.07 -11.03 -16.60
N PHE A 404 6.19 -11.72 -17.33
CA PHE A 404 6.21 -11.68 -18.80
C PHE A 404 5.86 -10.30 -19.34
N ILE A 405 4.88 -9.61 -18.75
CA ILE A 405 4.51 -8.24 -19.09
C ILE A 405 5.69 -7.30 -18.81
N ASP A 406 6.25 -7.36 -17.60
CA ASP A 406 7.38 -6.50 -17.21
C ASP A 406 8.59 -6.67 -18.18
N GLU A 407 8.95 -7.91 -18.54
CA GLU A 407 10.04 -8.16 -19.50
C GLU A 407 9.67 -7.72 -20.93
N SER A 408 8.42 -7.91 -21.36
CA SER A 408 7.97 -7.44 -22.68
C SER A 408 8.08 -5.93 -22.82
N PHE A 409 7.69 -5.18 -21.79
CA PHE A 409 7.82 -3.73 -21.76
C PHE A 409 9.27 -3.27 -21.75
N LYS A 410 10.19 -3.95 -21.03
CA LYS A 410 11.64 -3.65 -21.14
C LYS A 410 12.17 -3.83 -22.57
N HIS A 411 11.71 -4.85 -23.28
CA HIS A 411 12.08 -5.04 -24.69
C HIS A 411 11.50 -3.95 -25.59
N LEU A 412 10.25 -3.53 -25.36
CA LEU A 412 9.64 -2.40 -26.07
C LEU A 412 10.37 -1.09 -25.80
N GLU A 413 10.75 -0.82 -24.55
CA GLU A 413 11.55 0.36 -24.16
C GLU A 413 12.87 0.38 -24.92
N LYS A 414 13.62 -0.73 -24.91
CA LYS A 414 14.87 -0.87 -25.67
C LYS A 414 14.68 -0.63 -27.18
N ILE A 415 13.59 -1.14 -27.76
CA ILE A 415 13.29 -0.92 -29.18
C ILE A 415 12.96 0.56 -29.44
N MET A 416 12.19 1.20 -28.55
CA MET A 416 11.89 2.63 -28.61
C MET A 416 13.18 3.47 -28.53
N GLU A 417 14.08 3.19 -27.59
CA GLU A 417 15.37 3.89 -27.47
C GLU A 417 16.18 3.86 -28.76
N ILE A 418 16.18 2.72 -29.45
CA ILE A 418 16.94 2.51 -30.68
C ILE A 418 16.25 3.23 -31.83
N SER A 419 14.92 3.18 -31.90
CA SER A 419 14.13 3.90 -32.92
C SER A 419 14.35 5.41 -32.83
N ILE A 420 14.41 5.96 -31.61
CA ILE A 420 14.76 7.37 -31.36
C ILE A 420 16.19 7.67 -31.81
N LYS A 421 17.16 6.81 -31.46
CA LYS A 421 18.57 7.00 -31.84
C LYS A 421 18.82 6.98 -33.34
N GLU A 422 18.10 6.13 -34.08
CA GLU A 422 18.21 6.04 -35.53
C GLU A 422 17.25 7.03 -36.26
N SER A 423 16.50 7.84 -35.51
CA SER A 423 15.54 8.82 -36.03
C SER A 423 14.52 8.23 -37.02
N ASP A 424 13.90 7.09 -36.66
CA ASP A 424 12.87 6.42 -37.47
C ASP A 424 11.46 6.79 -36.98
N PRO A 425 10.83 7.85 -37.52
CA PRO A 425 9.56 8.38 -37.02
C PRO A 425 8.40 7.40 -37.17
N ASP A 426 8.39 6.63 -38.25
CA ASP A 426 7.30 5.71 -38.56
C ASP A 426 7.28 4.52 -37.60
N ILE A 427 8.46 4.03 -37.19
CA ILE A 427 8.56 2.98 -36.18
C ILE A 427 8.21 3.51 -34.79
N ILE A 428 8.60 4.75 -34.45
CA ILE A 428 8.21 5.38 -33.18
C ILE A 428 6.68 5.47 -33.07
N ASP A 429 6.02 6.01 -34.12
CA ASP A 429 4.55 6.10 -34.19
C ASP A 429 3.89 4.72 -34.06
N LEU A 430 4.40 3.72 -34.79
CA LEU A 430 3.89 2.35 -34.70
C LEU A 430 4.01 1.76 -33.30
N ILE A 431 5.11 1.99 -32.58
CA ILE A 431 5.27 1.49 -31.20
C ILE A 431 4.24 2.14 -30.27
N LEU A 432 4.01 3.46 -30.39
CA LEU A 432 3.01 4.17 -29.60
C LEU A 432 1.59 3.65 -29.91
N TYR A 433 1.27 3.46 -31.19
CA TYR A 433 0.01 2.89 -31.66
C TYR A 433 -0.22 1.48 -31.09
N LEU A 434 0.79 0.60 -31.14
CA LEU A 434 0.69 -0.76 -30.64
C LEU A 434 0.58 -0.80 -29.10
N ASN A 435 1.20 0.15 -28.39
CA ASN A 435 1.01 0.28 -26.94
C ASN A 435 -0.44 0.63 -26.58
N ARG A 436 -1.11 1.46 -27.39
CA ARG A 436 -2.56 1.71 -27.26
C ARG A 436 -3.39 0.44 -27.39
N GLU A 437 -3.10 -0.41 -28.39
CA GLU A 437 -3.82 -1.68 -28.56
C GLU A 437 -3.68 -2.61 -27.33
N ILE A 438 -2.50 -2.66 -26.72
CA ILE A 438 -2.27 -3.38 -25.45
C ILE A 438 -3.12 -2.76 -24.33
N GLY A 439 -3.16 -1.43 -24.26
CA GLY A 439 -3.98 -0.66 -23.33
C GLY A 439 -5.47 -0.97 -23.44
N GLU A 440 -6.05 -0.89 -24.63
CA GLU A 440 -7.47 -1.16 -24.88
C GLU A 440 -7.88 -2.58 -24.46
N GLU A 441 -7.04 -3.56 -24.77
CA GLU A 441 -7.26 -4.94 -24.34
C GLU A 441 -7.17 -5.07 -22.81
N SER A 442 -6.20 -4.41 -22.17
CA SER A 442 -6.06 -4.45 -20.71
C SER A 442 -7.26 -3.82 -20.00
N ILE A 443 -7.83 -2.73 -20.52
CA ILE A 443 -9.08 -2.11 -20.02
C ILE A 443 -10.24 -3.08 -20.18
N SER A 444 -10.40 -3.63 -21.39
CA SER A 444 -11.49 -4.57 -21.72
C SER A 444 -11.46 -5.80 -20.83
N LEU A 445 -10.26 -6.28 -20.48
CA LEU A 445 -10.05 -7.43 -19.64
C LEU A 445 -10.01 -7.12 -18.14
N GLN A 446 -9.96 -5.84 -17.76
CA GLN A 446 -9.85 -5.35 -16.38
C GLN A 446 -8.50 -5.75 -15.73
N ASP A 447 -7.41 -5.70 -16.50
CA ASP A 447 -6.03 -5.99 -16.05
C ASP A 447 -5.26 -4.71 -15.70
N LEU A 448 -5.42 -4.25 -14.45
CA LEU A 448 -4.77 -3.03 -13.96
C LEU A 448 -3.23 -3.12 -13.97
N ASP A 449 -2.64 -4.29 -13.72
CA ASP A 449 -1.18 -4.46 -13.74
C ASP A 449 -0.62 -4.15 -15.13
N THR A 450 -1.25 -4.70 -16.16
CA THR A 450 -0.83 -4.45 -17.54
C THR A 450 -1.09 -3.01 -17.94
N PHE A 451 -2.23 -2.44 -17.54
CA PHE A 451 -2.55 -1.04 -17.80
C PHE A 451 -1.53 -0.07 -17.19
N LYS A 452 -1.06 -0.35 -15.96
CA LYS A 452 0.05 0.39 -15.31
C LYS A 452 1.36 0.33 -16.11
N SER A 453 1.65 -0.81 -16.75
CA SER A 453 2.82 -0.92 -17.64
C SER A 453 2.64 -0.11 -18.92
N VAL A 454 1.42 -0.04 -19.47
CA VAL A 454 1.08 0.78 -20.64
C VAL A 454 1.27 2.28 -20.34
N THR A 455 0.73 2.78 -19.22
CA THR A 455 0.89 4.18 -18.80
C THR A 455 2.35 4.48 -18.42
N GLY A 456 3.02 3.55 -17.74
CA GLY A 456 4.45 3.64 -17.42
C GLY A 456 5.34 3.74 -18.66
N PHE A 457 5.04 2.98 -19.71
CA PHE A 457 5.75 3.05 -20.99
C PHE A 457 5.60 4.41 -21.67
N TYR A 458 4.40 4.99 -21.65
CA TYR A 458 4.20 6.35 -22.17
C TYR A 458 4.98 7.39 -21.36
N LEU A 459 4.97 7.33 -20.03
CA LEU A 459 5.77 8.23 -19.19
C LEU A 459 7.27 8.07 -19.49
N TYR A 460 7.77 6.84 -19.57
CA TYR A 460 9.15 6.56 -19.96
C TYR A 460 9.51 7.19 -21.32
N SER A 461 8.63 7.03 -22.31
CA SER A 461 8.84 7.57 -23.65
C SER A 461 8.83 9.10 -23.67
N SER A 462 7.97 9.73 -22.86
CA SER A 462 7.84 11.20 -22.79
C SER A 462 9.14 11.92 -22.36
N HIS A 463 10.03 11.25 -21.64
CA HIS A 463 11.34 11.82 -21.27
C HIS A 463 12.34 11.91 -22.43
N ARG A 464 12.07 11.22 -23.55
CA ARG A 464 13.05 11.00 -24.63
C ARG A 464 12.56 11.41 -26.01
N LEU A 465 11.25 11.58 -26.16
CA LEU A 465 10.62 11.92 -27.42
C LEU A 465 10.68 13.42 -27.70
N GLU A 466 10.81 13.77 -28.97
CA GLU A 466 10.61 15.13 -29.46
C GLU A 466 9.12 15.52 -29.44
N ASP A 467 8.87 16.83 -29.47
CA ASP A 467 7.55 17.47 -29.40
C ASP A 467 6.49 16.85 -30.33
N ASP A 468 6.85 16.49 -31.58
CA ASP A 468 5.91 15.92 -32.55
C ASP A 468 5.37 14.53 -32.14
N PHE A 469 6.17 13.74 -31.41
CA PHE A 469 5.72 12.44 -30.89
C PHE A 469 4.97 12.55 -29.57
N ILE A 470 5.17 13.65 -28.82
CA ILE A 470 4.39 13.93 -27.61
C ILE A 470 2.91 14.14 -27.96
N ASP A 471 2.60 14.83 -29.06
CA ASP A 471 1.22 15.00 -29.52
C ASP A 471 0.55 13.66 -29.87
N THR A 472 1.29 12.80 -30.56
CA THR A 472 0.86 11.44 -30.92
C THR A 472 0.60 10.59 -29.67
N LEU A 473 1.50 10.66 -28.68
CA LEU A 473 1.34 9.97 -27.40
C LEU A 473 0.10 10.47 -26.64
N LEU A 474 -0.15 11.79 -26.62
CA LEU A 474 -1.35 12.40 -26.02
C LEU A 474 -2.64 12.03 -26.75
N LEU A 475 -2.58 11.78 -28.07
CA LEU A 475 -3.70 11.26 -28.85
C LEU A 475 -4.04 9.83 -28.44
N TYR A 476 -3.05 8.94 -28.42
CA TYR A 476 -3.28 7.53 -28.08
C TYR A 476 -3.63 7.31 -26.61
N SER A 477 -3.11 8.10 -25.68
CA SER A 477 -3.55 8.03 -24.28
C SER A 477 -5.00 8.51 -24.09
N ARG A 478 -5.48 9.43 -24.94
CA ARG A 478 -6.88 9.89 -24.94
C ARG A 478 -7.83 8.79 -25.43
N ASP A 479 -7.44 7.99 -26.40
CA ASP A 479 -8.26 6.87 -26.87
C ASP A 479 -8.55 5.88 -25.72
N LEU A 480 -7.57 5.62 -24.85
CA LEU A 480 -7.72 4.77 -23.65
C LEU A 480 -8.71 5.35 -22.62
N GLU A 481 -8.64 6.67 -22.40
CA GLU A 481 -9.62 7.39 -21.60
C GLU A 481 -11.03 7.24 -22.17
N LEU A 482 -11.21 7.56 -23.45
CA LEU A 482 -12.51 7.51 -24.12
C LEU A 482 -13.09 6.11 -24.12
N LYS A 483 -12.26 5.07 -24.30
CA LYS A 483 -12.71 3.67 -24.21
C LYS A 483 -13.25 3.34 -22.82
N THR A 484 -12.58 3.78 -21.77
CA THR A 484 -13.00 3.50 -20.38
C THR A 484 -14.32 4.21 -20.05
N ILE A 485 -14.45 5.47 -20.44
CA ILE A 485 -15.68 6.25 -20.26
C ILE A 485 -16.84 5.66 -21.08
N PHE A 486 -16.60 5.34 -22.35
CA PHE A 486 -17.63 4.77 -23.21
C PHE A 486 -18.12 3.40 -22.69
N ASP A 487 -17.21 2.55 -22.20
CA ASP A 487 -17.60 1.26 -21.62
C ASP A 487 -18.46 1.42 -20.35
N LEU A 488 -18.19 2.47 -19.56
CA LEU A 488 -18.99 2.83 -18.39
C LEU A 488 -20.34 3.43 -18.76
N GLU A 489 -20.43 4.21 -19.83
CA GLU A 489 -21.67 4.84 -20.28
C GLU A 489 -22.60 3.84 -20.98
N GLU A 490 -22.09 3.05 -21.95
CA GLU A 490 -22.96 2.37 -22.94
C GLU A 490 -22.75 0.86 -23.13
N GLU A 491 -21.56 0.28 -22.84
CA GLU A 491 -21.30 -1.13 -23.20
C GLU A 491 -21.40 -2.15 -22.06
N LYS A 492 -21.04 -1.79 -20.81
CA LYS A 492 -20.83 -2.78 -19.74
C LYS A 492 -21.50 -2.41 -18.41
N GLU A 493 -22.69 -2.95 -18.20
CA GLU A 493 -23.48 -2.81 -16.97
C GLU A 493 -23.22 -3.96 -15.97
N THR A 494 -21.97 -4.24 -15.61
CA THR A 494 -21.68 -5.15 -14.48
C THR A 494 -21.07 -4.38 -13.31
N MET A 495 -21.45 -4.75 -12.10
CA MET A 495 -20.92 -4.15 -10.88
C MET A 495 -19.39 -4.30 -10.81
N ASP A 496 -18.86 -5.48 -11.17
CA ASP A 496 -17.42 -5.75 -11.17
C ASP A 496 -16.65 -4.84 -12.15
N TYR A 497 -17.19 -4.63 -13.36
CA TYR A 497 -16.57 -3.74 -14.34
C TYR A 497 -16.64 -2.27 -13.92
N THR A 498 -17.78 -1.87 -13.33
CA THR A 498 -17.98 -0.50 -12.82
C THR A 498 -16.96 -0.18 -11.74
N LYS A 499 -16.81 -1.07 -10.74
CA LYS A 499 -15.80 -0.94 -9.68
C LYS A 499 -14.38 -0.92 -10.22
N GLY A 500 -14.08 -1.78 -11.17
CA GLY A 500 -12.75 -1.87 -11.75
C GLY A 500 -12.33 -0.65 -12.56
N SER A 501 -13.28 -0.02 -13.24
CA SER A 501 -13.05 1.21 -14.00
C SER A 501 -12.65 2.39 -13.12
N GLU A 502 -13.04 2.41 -11.83
CA GLU A 502 -12.54 3.40 -10.85
C GLU A 502 -11.00 3.41 -10.82
N TYR A 503 -10.38 2.22 -10.80
CA TYR A 503 -8.93 2.08 -10.71
C TYR A 503 -8.22 2.45 -12.01
N VAL A 504 -8.82 2.12 -13.16
CA VAL A 504 -8.30 2.50 -14.48
C VAL A 504 -8.34 4.02 -14.65
N LEU A 505 -9.45 4.67 -14.30
CA LEU A 505 -9.60 6.12 -14.40
C LEU A 505 -8.68 6.85 -13.40
N LYS A 506 -8.49 6.29 -12.21
CA LYS A 506 -7.51 6.80 -11.25
C LYS A 506 -6.09 6.74 -11.83
N GLU A 507 -5.70 5.60 -12.41
CA GLU A 507 -4.39 5.44 -13.04
C GLU A 507 -4.19 6.39 -14.23
N LEU A 508 -5.23 6.65 -15.03
CA LEU A 508 -5.19 7.66 -16.10
C LEU A 508 -5.00 9.08 -15.55
N ALA A 509 -5.69 9.43 -14.46
CA ALA A 509 -5.52 10.72 -13.81
C ALA A 509 -4.10 10.89 -13.25
N ASP A 510 -3.57 9.85 -12.59
CA ASP A 510 -2.19 9.81 -12.07
C ASP A 510 -1.15 9.90 -13.21
N TYR A 511 -1.41 9.21 -14.33
CA TYR A 511 -0.60 9.29 -15.55
C TYR A 511 -0.55 10.72 -16.10
N TYR A 512 -1.70 11.36 -16.33
CA TYR A 512 -1.72 12.73 -16.86
C TYR A 512 -1.14 13.74 -15.88
N ARG A 513 -1.28 13.54 -14.56
CA ARG A 513 -0.59 14.35 -13.55
C ARG A 513 0.92 14.28 -13.75
N ASN A 514 1.48 13.07 -13.79
CA ASN A 514 2.93 12.88 -13.90
C ASN A 514 3.46 13.34 -15.26
N LEU A 515 2.73 13.07 -16.35
CA LEU A 515 3.07 13.54 -17.69
C LEU A 515 3.09 15.08 -17.73
N THR A 516 2.07 15.72 -17.14
CA THR A 516 2.01 17.19 -17.07
C THR A 516 3.24 17.76 -16.37
N LYS A 517 3.68 17.16 -15.25
CA LYS A 517 4.91 17.58 -14.57
C LYS A 517 6.13 17.45 -15.48
N ILE A 518 6.34 16.29 -16.12
CA ILE A 518 7.47 16.07 -17.04
C ILE A 518 7.48 17.12 -18.15
N LEU A 519 6.32 17.38 -18.75
CA LEU A 519 6.16 18.35 -19.82
C LEU A 519 6.42 19.80 -19.37
N MET A 520 6.12 20.12 -18.12
CA MET A 520 6.40 21.42 -17.51
C MET A 520 7.87 21.58 -17.09
N ASP A 521 8.50 20.53 -16.55
CA ASP A 521 9.94 20.50 -16.26
C ASP A 521 10.74 20.77 -17.55
N ASN A 522 10.28 20.20 -18.67
CA ASN A 522 10.84 20.41 -20.00
C ASN A 522 10.37 21.72 -20.68
N LYS A 523 9.53 22.53 -20.03
CA LYS A 523 8.99 23.81 -20.53
C LYS A 523 8.29 23.71 -21.89
N THR A 524 7.59 22.60 -22.14
CA THR A 524 6.92 22.34 -23.42
C THR A 524 5.49 22.89 -23.43
N ARG A 525 5.01 23.37 -24.59
CA ARG A 525 3.61 23.81 -24.74
C ARG A 525 2.59 22.70 -24.47
N PHE A 526 3.00 21.43 -24.62
CA PHE A 526 2.16 20.25 -24.43
C PHE A 526 1.71 20.04 -22.97
N ALA A 527 2.36 20.69 -22.00
CA ALA A 527 1.87 20.74 -20.62
C ALA A 527 0.39 21.19 -20.54
N THR A 528 0.03 22.21 -21.33
CA THR A 528 -1.35 22.73 -21.40
C THR A 528 -2.32 21.75 -22.05
N VAL A 529 -1.85 20.97 -23.03
CA VAL A 529 -2.64 19.93 -23.71
C VAL A 529 -2.91 18.78 -22.74
N SER A 530 -1.89 18.34 -22.01
CA SER A 530 -2.00 17.30 -20.96
C SER A 530 -2.95 17.72 -19.84
N LEU A 531 -2.86 18.96 -19.35
CA LEU A 531 -3.86 19.53 -18.43
C LEU A 531 -5.27 19.54 -19.02
N GLY A 532 -5.39 19.86 -20.31
CA GLY A 532 -6.66 19.77 -21.03
C GLY A 532 -7.25 18.36 -21.05
N LYS A 533 -6.41 17.31 -21.14
CA LYS A 533 -6.86 15.91 -21.04
C LYS A 533 -7.36 15.58 -19.64
N LEU A 534 -6.61 15.98 -18.59
CA LEU A 534 -7.04 15.77 -17.21
C LEU A 534 -8.37 16.48 -16.92
N SER A 535 -8.59 17.69 -17.46
CA SER A 535 -9.89 18.37 -17.41
C SER A 535 -10.98 17.62 -18.21
N GLY A 536 -10.62 17.03 -19.34
CA GLY A 536 -11.48 16.14 -20.13
C GLY A 536 -12.04 14.99 -19.30
N ILE A 537 -11.18 14.30 -18.53
CA ILE A 537 -11.59 13.23 -17.61
C ILE A 537 -12.63 13.76 -16.62
N ASN A 538 -12.39 14.89 -15.96
CA ASN A 538 -13.33 15.50 -15.03
C ASN A 538 -14.70 15.77 -15.67
N ASN A 539 -14.70 16.34 -16.89
CA ASN A 539 -15.92 16.64 -17.62
C ASN A 539 -16.69 15.37 -18.03
N ASN A 540 -15.98 14.30 -18.37
CA ASN A 540 -16.58 13.01 -18.71
C ASN A 540 -17.18 12.34 -17.45
N LEU A 541 -16.48 12.39 -16.32
CA LEU A 541 -16.96 11.88 -15.04
C LEU A 541 -18.22 12.61 -14.55
N GLU A 542 -18.32 13.93 -14.72
CA GLU A 542 -19.54 14.70 -14.39
C GLU A 542 -20.79 14.15 -15.08
N ARG A 543 -20.67 13.61 -16.31
CA ARG A 543 -21.80 13.01 -17.02
C ARG A 543 -22.33 11.76 -16.31
N LEU A 544 -21.46 11.03 -15.61
CA LEU A 544 -21.82 9.86 -14.81
C LEU A 544 -22.53 10.23 -13.49
N MET A 545 -22.54 11.50 -13.07
CA MET A 545 -23.20 11.92 -11.82
C MET A 545 -24.73 11.97 -11.91
N TYR A 546 -25.29 12.05 -13.11
CA TYR A 546 -26.71 12.29 -13.31
C TYR A 546 -27.27 11.34 -14.37
N ASP A 547 -27.85 10.23 -13.92
CA ASP A 547 -28.58 9.33 -14.81
C ASP A 547 -30.08 9.69 -14.85
N ASN A 548 -30.56 10.12 -16.01
CA ASN A 548 -31.94 10.55 -16.21
C ASN A 548 -32.97 9.41 -16.04
N THR A 549 -32.52 8.15 -16.04
CA THR A 549 -33.40 6.97 -15.87
C THR A 549 -33.59 6.58 -14.40
N GLN A 550 -32.73 7.04 -13.49
CA GLN A 550 -32.71 6.64 -12.07
C GLN A 550 -34.07 6.83 -11.39
N PHE A 551 -34.71 8.00 -11.59
CA PHE A 551 -36.02 8.28 -11.01
C PHE A 551 -37.12 7.35 -11.54
N GLN A 552 -37.11 7.07 -12.84
CA GLN A 552 -38.09 6.16 -13.46
C GLN A 552 -37.89 4.72 -12.97
N LEU A 553 -36.64 4.28 -12.82
CA LEU A 553 -36.30 2.97 -12.30
C LEU A 553 -36.73 2.81 -10.83
N ARG A 554 -36.54 3.84 -9.99
CA ARG A 554 -37.02 3.83 -8.58
C ARG A 554 -38.53 3.71 -8.48
N LEU A 555 -39.27 4.51 -9.26
CA LEU A 555 -40.74 4.40 -9.31
C LEU A 555 -41.22 3.03 -9.79
N LYS A 556 -40.53 2.45 -10.78
CA LYS A 556 -40.85 1.12 -11.29
C LYS A 556 -40.53 0.02 -10.27
N LEU A 557 -39.44 0.15 -9.51
CA LEU A 557 -39.06 -0.77 -8.44
C LEU A 557 -40.12 -0.82 -7.32
N GLU A 558 -40.66 0.34 -6.93
CA GLU A 558 -41.73 0.45 -5.92
C GLU A 558 -43.05 -0.23 -6.31
N GLN A 559 -43.27 -0.44 -7.62
CA GLN A 559 -44.48 -1.06 -8.18
C GLN A 559 -44.35 -2.57 -8.39
N LEU A 560 -43.15 -3.14 -8.19
CA LEU A 560 -42.86 -4.55 -8.44
C LEU A 560 -42.75 -5.35 -7.14
N GLU A 561 -43.13 -6.63 -7.20
CA GLU A 561 -42.96 -7.53 -6.07
C GLU A 561 -41.46 -7.82 -5.81
N PRO A 562 -40.97 -7.78 -4.55
CA PRO A 562 -39.54 -7.93 -4.22
C PRO A 562 -38.88 -9.23 -4.69
N GLU A 563 -39.66 -10.29 -4.88
CA GLU A 563 -39.19 -11.60 -5.34
C GLU A 563 -39.19 -11.75 -6.87
N SER A 564 -39.71 -10.76 -7.61
CA SER A 564 -39.76 -10.84 -9.07
C SER A 564 -38.38 -10.66 -9.71
N ASN A 565 -38.12 -11.38 -10.81
CA ASN A 565 -36.88 -11.24 -11.57
C ASN A 565 -36.69 -9.80 -12.08
N GLU A 566 -37.79 -9.12 -12.45
CA GLU A 566 -37.79 -7.74 -12.91
C GLU A 566 -37.41 -6.76 -11.78
N TYR A 567 -37.85 -7.02 -10.53
CA TYR A 567 -37.39 -6.26 -9.37
C TYR A 567 -35.89 -6.39 -9.16
N GLN A 568 -35.34 -7.61 -9.23
CA GLN A 568 -33.90 -7.84 -9.06
C GLN A 568 -33.07 -7.19 -10.20
N GLU A 569 -33.56 -7.22 -11.44
CA GLU A 569 -32.88 -6.56 -12.57
C GLU A 569 -32.83 -5.03 -12.39
N ILE A 570 -33.96 -4.41 -12.02
CA ILE A 570 -34.03 -2.96 -11.79
C ILE A 570 -33.19 -2.56 -10.57
N LYS A 571 -33.23 -3.36 -9.50
CA LYS A 571 -32.39 -3.14 -8.31
C LYS A 571 -30.90 -3.15 -8.68
N ASN A 572 -30.44 -4.15 -9.44
CA ASN A 572 -29.04 -4.23 -9.87
C ASN A 572 -28.65 -3.02 -10.74
N LYS A 573 -29.52 -2.57 -11.64
CA LYS A 573 -29.29 -1.36 -12.46
C LYS A 573 -29.18 -0.10 -11.60
N LEU A 574 -30.05 0.05 -10.60
CA LEU A 574 -29.97 1.16 -9.65
C LEU A 574 -28.67 1.12 -8.82
N GLU A 575 -28.27 -0.05 -8.33
CA GLU A 575 -27.00 -0.21 -7.61
C GLU A 575 -25.79 0.18 -8.49
N ILE A 576 -25.81 -0.16 -9.79
CA ILE A 576 -24.77 0.24 -10.74
C ILE A 576 -24.76 1.76 -10.96
N ILE A 577 -25.93 2.39 -11.13
CA ILE A 577 -26.05 3.86 -11.28
C ILE A 577 -25.48 4.56 -10.03
N GLU A 578 -25.88 4.13 -8.84
CA GLU A 578 -25.39 4.68 -7.58
C GLU A 578 -23.87 4.51 -7.43
N GLU A 579 -23.32 3.38 -7.89
CA GLU A 579 -21.88 3.16 -7.90
C GLU A 579 -21.15 4.06 -8.90
N LYS A 580 -21.69 4.30 -10.10
CA LYS A 580 -21.15 5.26 -11.07
C LYS A 580 -21.12 6.69 -10.50
N GLU A 581 -22.20 7.10 -9.83
CA GLU A 581 -22.24 8.39 -9.14
C GLU A 581 -21.19 8.50 -8.03
N ARG A 582 -21.01 7.42 -7.25
CA ARG A 582 -20.00 7.35 -6.18
C ARG A 582 -18.59 7.48 -6.76
N ILE A 583 -18.29 6.73 -7.82
CA ILE A 583 -16.99 6.78 -8.53
C ILE A 583 -16.74 8.19 -9.05
N SER A 584 -17.72 8.79 -9.72
CA SER A 584 -17.60 10.14 -10.27
C SER A 584 -17.29 11.18 -9.19
N LYS A 585 -18.07 11.22 -8.10
CA LYS A 585 -17.85 12.13 -6.97
C LYS A 585 -16.44 11.98 -6.39
N LYS A 586 -15.99 10.73 -6.19
CA LYS A 586 -14.68 10.42 -5.63
C LYS A 586 -13.52 10.82 -6.56
N LEU A 587 -13.63 10.52 -7.85
CA LEU A 587 -12.56 10.80 -8.82
C LEU A 587 -12.50 12.27 -9.21
N ASN A 588 -13.63 12.96 -9.42
CA ASN A 588 -13.65 14.41 -9.65
C ASN A 588 -13.01 15.18 -8.50
N PHE A 589 -13.24 14.72 -7.27
CA PHE A 589 -12.56 15.27 -6.12
C PHE A 589 -11.02 15.07 -6.19
N ASN A 590 -10.54 13.85 -6.49
CA ASN A 590 -9.11 13.59 -6.65
C ASN A 590 -8.47 14.41 -7.79
N ILE A 591 -9.20 14.60 -8.89
CA ILE A 591 -8.76 15.43 -10.02
C ILE A 591 -8.69 16.90 -9.60
N GLY A 592 -9.69 17.41 -8.86
CA GLY A 592 -9.67 18.76 -8.30
C GLY A 592 -8.43 19.01 -7.43
N SER A 593 -8.12 18.08 -6.53
CA SER A 593 -6.88 18.13 -5.72
C SER A 593 -5.62 18.10 -6.59
N THR A 594 -5.63 17.32 -7.68
CA THR A 594 -4.50 17.25 -8.63
C THR A 594 -4.29 18.58 -9.37
N PHE A 595 -5.37 19.23 -9.84
CA PHE A 595 -5.30 20.55 -10.46
C PHE A 595 -4.74 21.60 -9.50
N TYR A 596 -5.19 21.54 -8.24
CA TYR A 596 -4.70 22.42 -7.19
C TYR A 596 -3.19 22.23 -6.97
N SER A 597 -2.76 20.98 -6.82
CA SER A 597 -1.36 20.58 -6.68
C SER A 597 -0.46 21.07 -7.83
N ILE A 598 -0.88 20.84 -9.08
CA ILE A 598 -0.12 21.29 -10.26
C ILE A 598 -0.05 22.83 -10.27
N GLY A 599 -1.14 23.51 -9.94
CA GLY A 599 -1.18 24.96 -9.89
C GLY A 599 -0.25 25.56 -8.84
N THR A 600 -0.23 25.00 -7.62
CA THR A 600 0.73 25.40 -6.57
C THR A 600 2.16 25.22 -7.04
N TRP A 601 2.48 24.10 -7.70
CA TRP A 601 3.82 23.84 -8.21
C TRP A 601 4.23 24.84 -9.31
N VAL A 602 3.33 25.19 -10.24
CA VAL A 602 3.57 26.20 -11.28
C VAL A 602 3.76 27.59 -10.67
N MET A 603 2.95 27.96 -9.68
CA MET A 603 3.09 29.22 -8.94
C MET A 603 4.48 29.34 -8.32
N VAL A 604 4.88 28.36 -7.49
CA VAL A 604 6.17 28.40 -6.78
C VAL A 604 7.35 28.46 -7.76
N ASN A 605 7.32 27.70 -8.86
CA ASN A 605 8.39 27.75 -9.85
C ASN A 605 8.40 29.04 -10.69
N THR A 606 7.26 29.73 -10.81
CA THR A 606 7.19 31.05 -11.44
C THR A 606 7.77 32.11 -10.51
N GLU A 607 7.43 32.08 -9.21
CA GLU A 607 8.03 32.96 -8.18
C GLU A 607 9.54 32.75 -8.05
N ARG A 608 10.00 31.50 -8.13
CA ARG A 608 11.44 31.14 -8.13
C ARG A 608 12.13 31.45 -9.47
N GLU A 609 11.45 32.08 -10.43
CA GLU A 609 11.91 32.37 -11.79
C GLU A 609 12.42 31.15 -12.58
N LYS A 610 12.10 29.92 -12.13
CA LYS A 610 12.37 28.69 -12.86
C LYS A 610 11.49 28.60 -14.11
N PHE A 611 10.27 29.15 -14.08
CA PHE A 611 9.34 29.29 -15.20
C PHE A 611 9.14 30.75 -15.61
N THR A 612 9.08 31.01 -16.91
CA THR A 612 8.75 32.34 -17.45
C THR A 612 7.24 32.56 -17.44
N ILE A 613 6.80 33.81 -17.35
CA ILE A 613 5.37 34.14 -17.40
C ILE A 613 4.76 33.73 -18.74
N GLU A 614 5.47 33.90 -19.86
CA GLU A 614 5.01 33.45 -21.19
C GLU A 614 4.68 31.95 -21.22
N PHE A 615 5.45 31.13 -20.49
CA PHE A 615 5.21 29.70 -20.35
C PHE A 615 4.08 29.39 -19.36
N SER A 616 4.07 30.05 -18.20
CA SER A 616 3.10 29.81 -17.12
C SER A 616 1.69 30.34 -17.44
N GLN A 617 1.55 31.39 -18.25
CA GLN A 617 0.27 32.04 -18.51
C GLN A 617 -0.78 31.10 -19.15
N PRO A 618 -0.47 30.35 -20.24
CA PRO A 618 -1.40 29.36 -20.78
C PRO A 618 -1.82 28.27 -19.79
N ILE A 619 -0.94 27.94 -18.83
CA ILE A 619 -1.23 26.97 -17.77
C ILE A 619 -2.21 27.58 -16.78
N PHE A 620 -1.96 28.80 -16.30
CA PHE A 620 -2.87 29.52 -15.41
C PHE A 620 -4.24 29.74 -16.06
N ASP A 621 -4.31 30.07 -17.35
CA ASP A 621 -5.59 30.18 -18.07
C ASP A 621 -6.39 28.87 -18.00
N LYS A 622 -5.74 27.71 -18.16
CA LYS A 622 -6.40 26.39 -18.01
C LYS A 622 -6.84 26.10 -16.58
N LEU A 623 -6.05 26.49 -15.57
CA LEU A 623 -6.43 26.37 -14.17
C LEU A 623 -7.65 27.24 -13.86
N VAL A 624 -7.67 28.48 -14.36
CA VAL A 624 -8.79 29.41 -14.19
C VAL A 624 -10.06 28.83 -14.82
N ASP A 625 -10.00 28.34 -16.05
CA ASP A 625 -11.15 27.70 -16.71
C ASP A 625 -11.68 26.51 -15.90
N PHE A 626 -10.79 25.67 -15.38
CA PHE A 626 -11.15 24.52 -14.56
C PHE A 626 -11.85 24.94 -13.26
N PHE A 627 -11.27 25.88 -12.50
CA PHE A 627 -11.81 26.31 -11.21
C PHE A 627 -13.04 27.21 -11.34
N LYS A 628 -13.20 27.91 -12.46
CA LYS A 628 -14.44 28.61 -12.80
C LYS A 628 -15.62 27.64 -12.95
N LYS A 629 -15.37 26.46 -13.55
CA LYS A 629 -16.38 25.41 -13.71
C LYS A 629 -16.63 24.62 -12.43
N ASN A 630 -15.57 24.26 -11.71
CA ASN A 630 -15.61 23.31 -10.59
C ASN A 630 -15.67 23.95 -9.20
N ASN A 631 -15.78 25.28 -9.12
CA ASN A 631 -15.81 26.06 -7.88
C ASN A 631 -14.53 25.88 -7.02
N LEU A 632 -13.60 26.85 -7.13
CA LEU A 632 -12.34 26.85 -6.37
C LEU A 632 -12.55 26.62 -4.87
N GLU A 633 -13.57 27.24 -4.29
CA GLU A 633 -13.87 27.20 -2.87
C GLU A 633 -14.28 25.78 -2.42
N GLU A 634 -15.08 25.07 -3.22
CA GLU A 634 -15.47 23.68 -2.94
C GLU A 634 -14.27 22.73 -2.97
N VAL A 635 -13.39 22.89 -3.96
CA VAL A 635 -12.16 22.08 -4.07
C VAL A 635 -11.22 22.36 -2.90
N PHE A 636 -10.99 23.63 -2.58
CA PHE A 636 -10.14 24.05 -1.46
C PHE A 636 -10.63 23.50 -0.11
N ASN A 637 -11.92 23.63 0.18
CA ASN A 637 -12.51 23.20 1.46
C ASN A 637 -12.36 21.70 1.71
N ARG A 638 -12.49 20.91 0.65
CA ARG A 638 -12.41 19.45 0.72
C ARG A 638 -10.97 18.95 0.68
N ALA A 639 -10.07 19.61 -0.04
CA ALA A 639 -8.68 19.20 -0.14
C ALA A 639 -7.97 19.26 1.23
N ASN A 640 -8.27 20.25 2.07
CA ASN A 640 -7.69 20.42 3.41
C ASN A 640 -8.28 19.46 4.48
N ARG A 641 -9.08 18.45 4.07
CA ARG A 641 -9.59 17.36 4.94
C ARG A 641 -8.78 16.06 4.82
N ILE A 642 -7.84 15.98 3.89
CA ILE A 642 -7.22 14.72 3.49
C ILE A 642 -5.72 14.89 3.42
N ASP A 643 -4.99 13.87 3.86
CA ASP A 643 -3.54 13.63 3.63
C ASP A 643 -3.14 13.65 2.13
N SER A 644 -4.01 14.04 1.20
CA SER A 644 -3.74 14.05 -0.24
C SER A 644 -2.79 15.17 -0.68
N PHE A 645 -2.55 16.19 0.16
CA PHE A 645 -1.60 17.26 -0.14
C PHE A 645 -0.12 16.84 -0.04
N PHE A 646 0.17 15.68 0.57
CA PHE A 646 1.51 15.08 0.57
C PHE A 646 2.04 14.75 -0.85
N LEU A 647 1.21 14.88 -1.90
CA LEU A 647 1.55 14.57 -3.28
C LEU A 647 2.40 15.62 -4.02
N ILE A 648 2.56 16.87 -3.55
CA ILE A 648 3.49 17.83 -4.19
C ILE A 648 4.72 18.16 -3.36
N GLU A 649 4.72 17.83 -2.06
CA GLU A 649 5.90 18.06 -1.23
C GLU A 649 7.12 17.39 -1.85
N HIS A 650 6.99 16.18 -2.39
CA HIS A 650 8.10 15.51 -3.09
C HIS A 650 8.55 16.20 -4.40
N TRP A 651 7.69 16.98 -5.07
CA TRP A 651 8.08 17.79 -6.24
C TRP A 651 8.76 19.10 -5.86
N LEU A 652 8.48 19.62 -4.66
CA LEU A 652 9.06 20.85 -4.12
C LEU A 652 10.35 20.60 -3.32
N ARG A 653 10.59 19.36 -2.89
CA ARG A 653 11.71 18.88 -2.04
C ARG A 653 13.05 18.66 -2.76
N GLU A 654 13.15 18.82 -4.08
CA GLU A 654 14.40 18.49 -4.81
C GLU A 654 15.63 19.33 -4.37
N ASP A 655 15.45 20.42 -3.62
CA ASP A 655 16.53 21.37 -3.25
C ASP A 655 16.73 21.63 -1.73
N GLU A 656 15.96 21.03 -0.80
CA GLU A 656 15.98 21.45 0.63
C GLU A 656 16.42 20.31 1.58
N GLU A 657 17.67 20.37 2.08
CA GLU A 657 18.25 19.46 3.09
C GLU A 657 17.73 19.71 4.53
N ASP A 658 16.92 20.75 4.76
CA ASP A 658 16.54 21.19 6.11
C ASP A 658 15.21 20.61 6.60
N GLU A 659 15.24 19.91 7.75
CA GLU A 659 14.04 19.40 8.42
C GLU A 659 13.12 20.51 8.96
N GLU A 660 13.64 21.73 9.20
CA GLU A 660 12.84 22.88 9.66
C GLU A 660 11.91 23.44 8.57
N ALA A 661 12.24 23.25 7.28
CA ALA A 661 11.36 23.63 6.17
C ALA A 661 10.07 22.78 6.12
N ARG A 662 10.04 21.60 6.77
CA ARG A 662 8.85 20.72 6.82
C ARG A 662 7.64 21.37 7.50
N ILE A 663 7.84 22.40 8.32
CA ILE A 663 6.77 23.06 9.07
C ILE A 663 6.10 24.19 8.26
N GLY A 664 6.70 24.64 7.15
CA GLY A 664 6.17 25.72 6.29
C GLY A 664 5.32 25.29 5.09
N TYR A 665 4.99 24.00 4.93
CA TYR A 665 4.32 23.50 3.71
C TYR A 665 2.82 23.80 3.62
N VAL A 666 2.16 24.15 4.73
CA VAL A 666 0.74 24.54 4.75
C VAL A 666 0.51 25.90 4.07
N ASP A 667 1.53 26.75 4.03
CA ASP A 667 1.47 28.14 3.58
C ASP A 667 1.28 28.30 2.05
N TYR A 668 1.91 27.46 1.23
CA TYR A 668 1.80 27.58 -0.24
C TYR A 668 0.39 27.32 -0.77
N ILE A 669 -0.41 26.55 -0.04
CA ILE A 669 -1.79 26.21 -0.40
C ILE A 669 -2.66 27.46 -0.33
N ASP A 670 -2.54 28.23 0.75
CA ASP A 670 -3.28 29.47 0.96
C ASP A 670 -2.85 30.54 -0.05
N ARG A 671 -1.55 30.64 -0.33
CA ARG A 671 -1.05 31.55 -1.35
C ARG A 671 -1.61 31.26 -2.75
N PHE A 672 -1.65 29.98 -3.13
CA PHE A 672 -2.22 29.59 -4.42
C PHE A 672 -3.72 29.89 -4.50
N TYR A 673 -4.46 29.73 -3.40
CA TYR A 673 -5.87 30.11 -3.34
C TYR A 673 -6.05 31.62 -3.61
N LEU A 674 -5.24 32.48 -2.98
CA LEU A 674 -5.26 33.93 -3.21
C LEU A 674 -4.99 34.28 -4.67
N LEU A 675 -3.92 33.72 -5.24
CA LEU A 675 -3.56 33.94 -6.64
C LEU A 675 -4.69 33.53 -7.60
N MET A 676 -5.24 32.32 -7.41
CA MET A 676 -6.30 31.81 -8.28
C MET A 676 -7.60 32.60 -8.15
N THR A 677 -7.93 33.05 -6.94
CA THR A 677 -9.12 33.88 -6.70
C THR A 677 -8.99 35.23 -7.39
N ALA A 678 -7.82 35.87 -7.28
CA ALA A 678 -7.52 37.12 -7.98
C ALA A 678 -7.57 36.96 -9.51
N LEU A 679 -7.01 35.86 -10.06
CA LEU A 679 -7.06 35.56 -11.49
C LEU A 679 -8.51 35.33 -11.98
N LEU A 680 -9.33 34.63 -11.19
CA LEU A 680 -10.76 34.45 -11.48
C LEU A 680 -11.52 35.78 -11.48
N TYR A 681 -11.25 36.65 -10.49
CA TYR A 681 -11.82 37.99 -10.43
C TYR A 681 -11.45 38.82 -11.67
N ARG A 682 -10.17 38.82 -12.05
CA ARG A 682 -9.72 39.47 -13.29
C ARG A 682 -10.46 38.96 -14.53
N LYS A 683 -10.78 37.66 -14.61
CA LYS A 683 -11.51 37.04 -15.73
C LYS A 683 -13.05 37.18 -15.61
N GLY A 684 -13.52 38.07 -14.73
CA GLY A 684 -14.91 38.49 -14.65
C GLY A 684 -15.79 37.69 -13.69
N LYS A 685 -15.22 36.88 -12.78
CA LYS A 685 -15.97 36.35 -11.63
C LYS A 685 -16.27 37.51 -10.67
N ASP A 686 -17.52 37.70 -10.26
CA ASP A 686 -17.85 38.72 -9.26
C ASP A 686 -17.26 38.28 -7.92
N LEU A 687 -16.51 39.16 -7.25
CA LEU A 687 -15.97 38.89 -5.90
C LEU A 687 -17.07 38.54 -4.90
N LYS A 688 -18.30 39.03 -5.12
CA LYS A 688 -19.46 38.68 -4.28
C LYS A 688 -19.89 37.22 -4.41
N GLU A 689 -19.52 36.54 -5.51
CA GLU A 689 -19.75 35.10 -5.68
C GLU A 689 -18.75 34.25 -4.87
N ILE A 690 -17.66 34.86 -4.37
CA ILE A 690 -16.79 34.20 -3.39
C ILE A 690 -17.61 34.03 -2.12
N LYS A 691 -17.94 32.77 -1.82
CA LYS A 691 -18.74 32.40 -0.66
C LYS A 691 -17.85 32.33 0.58
N PRO A 692 -18.44 32.53 1.77
CA PRO A 692 -17.79 32.19 3.02
C PRO A 692 -17.36 30.73 2.98
N ILE A 693 -16.07 30.48 3.08
CA ILE A 693 -15.54 29.14 3.25
C ILE A 693 -15.88 28.68 4.67
N GLU A 694 -16.46 27.49 4.80
CA GLU A 694 -16.92 26.91 6.08
C GLU A 694 -15.84 26.85 7.19
N ARG A 695 -14.57 26.97 6.79
CA ARG A 695 -13.38 26.84 7.65
C ARG A 695 -12.64 28.14 7.93
N PHE A 696 -13.04 29.26 7.32
CA PHE A 696 -12.35 30.52 7.53
C PHE A 696 -12.60 31.02 8.96
N ASN A 697 -11.57 30.88 9.78
CA ASN A 697 -11.48 31.44 11.11
C ASN A 697 -10.47 32.60 11.11
N LYS A 698 -10.42 33.39 12.18
CA LYS A 698 -9.42 34.46 12.33
C LYS A 698 -7.99 33.96 12.18
N SER A 699 -7.65 32.77 12.69
CA SER A 699 -6.30 32.20 12.55
C SER A 699 -5.91 31.96 11.09
N GLN A 700 -6.84 31.46 10.28
CA GLN A 700 -6.65 31.18 8.87
C GLN A 700 -6.56 32.48 8.08
N LEU A 701 -7.37 33.49 8.43
CA LEU A 701 -7.24 34.83 7.87
C LEU A 701 -5.87 35.44 8.16
N GLU A 702 -5.30 35.24 9.35
CA GLU A 702 -3.94 35.66 9.66
C GLU A 702 -2.89 34.91 8.83
N THR A 703 -3.11 33.61 8.52
CA THR A 703 -2.26 32.89 7.55
C THR A 703 -2.36 33.49 6.15
N PHE A 704 -3.58 33.77 5.67
CA PHE A 704 -3.79 34.42 4.38
C PHE A 704 -3.13 35.80 4.29
N LYS A 705 -3.17 36.60 5.37
CA LYS A 705 -2.46 37.89 5.41
C LYS A 705 -0.95 37.71 5.28
N LYS A 706 -0.35 36.73 5.97
CA LYS A 706 1.08 36.41 5.84
C LYS A 706 1.44 35.92 4.43
N GLU A 707 0.58 35.10 3.82
CA GLU A 707 0.81 34.63 2.45
C GLU A 707 0.59 35.71 1.39
N PHE A 708 -0.31 36.65 1.66
CA PHE A 708 -0.51 37.84 0.85
C PHE A 708 0.75 38.71 0.82
N GLU A 709 1.44 38.93 1.94
CA GLU A 709 2.72 39.66 1.98
C GLU A 709 3.75 39.03 1.02
N LYS A 710 3.81 37.69 0.96
CA LYS A 710 4.70 36.96 0.05
C LYS A 710 4.29 37.09 -1.43
N LEU A 711 3.01 37.27 -1.73
CA LEU A 711 2.55 37.62 -3.10
C LEU A 711 2.90 39.07 -3.45
N GLU A 712 2.79 39.99 -2.49
CA GLU A 712 3.18 41.40 -2.67
C GLU A 712 4.68 41.54 -2.97
N ASP A 713 5.53 40.80 -2.25
CA ASP A 713 6.97 40.76 -2.51
C ASP A 713 7.30 40.32 -3.95
N ASN A 714 6.41 39.52 -4.57
CA ASN A 714 6.53 39.02 -5.93
C ASN A 714 5.65 39.78 -6.95
N THR A 715 5.09 40.94 -6.60
CA THR A 715 4.24 41.78 -7.48
C THR A 715 4.86 42.00 -8.88
N PRO A 716 6.17 42.30 -9.04
CA PRO A 716 6.75 42.50 -10.38
C PRO A 716 6.65 41.29 -11.32
N ILE A 717 6.61 40.07 -10.76
CA ILE A 717 6.42 38.82 -11.50
C ILE A 717 4.95 38.72 -11.92
N TRP A 718 4.04 38.96 -10.98
CA TRP A 718 2.60 38.83 -11.18
C TRP A 718 2.00 39.92 -12.06
N ASP A 719 2.56 41.13 -12.08
CA ASP A 719 2.11 42.24 -12.93
C ASP A 719 2.09 41.89 -14.42
N GLN A 720 2.94 40.96 -14.87
CA GLN A 720 2.92 40.47 -16.25
C GLN A 720 1.66 39.63 -16.54
N LEU A 721 1.15 38.90 -15.54
CA LEU A 721 -0.15 38.25 -15.66
C LEU A 721 -1.27 39.27 -15.54
N PHE A 722 -1.21 40.24 -14.63
CA PHE A 722 -2.32 41.16 -14.28
C PHE A 722 -2.26 42.55 -14.95
N GLU A 723 -1.46 42.74 -15.99
CA GLU A 723 -1.35 44.02 -16.72
C GLU A 723 -0.96 45.22 -15.83
N ASN A 724 -0.06 45.00 -14.86
CA ASN A 724 0.37 45.94 -13.82
C ASN A 724 -0.69 46.30 -12.76
N GLU A 725 -1.73 45.49 -12.60
CA GLU A 725 -2.76 45.66 -11.57
C GLU A 725 -2.74 44.55 -10.50
N SER A 726 -1.71 43.70 -10.40
CA SER A 726 -1.81 42.51 -9.52
C SER A 726 -2.05 42.88 -8.05
N GLN A 727 -1.42 43.95 -7.56
CA GLN A 727 -1.59 44.43 -6.19
C GLN A 727 -3.06 44.74 -5.88
N LYS A 728 -3.73 45.52 -6.74
CA LYS A 728 -5.15 45.85 -6.60
C LYS A 728 -6.03 44.59 -6.57
N TYR A 729 -5.78 43.63 -7.46
CA TYR A 729 -6.54 42.38 -7.50
C TYR A 729 -6.34 41.53 -6.24
N PHE A 730 -5.12 41.50 -5.69
CA PHE A 730 -4.83 40.79 -4.44
C PHE A 730 -5.48 41.50 -3.24
N GLU A 731 -5.40 42.83 -3.15
CA GLU A 731 -6.02 43.63 -2.08
C GLU A 731 -7.55 43.47 -2.06
N ASP A 732 -8.20 43.58 -3.21
CA ASP A 732 -9.65 43.39 -3.35
C ASP A 732 -10.06 41.97 -2.92
N THR A 733 -9.23 40.97 -3.27
CA THR A 733 -9.45 39.57 -2.89
C THR A 733 -9.32 39.39 -1.38
N LEU A 734 -8.25 39.90 -0.76
CA LEU A 734 -8.02 39.81 0.67
C LEU A 734 -9.16 40.49 1.44
N LYS A 735 -9.57 41.69 1.02
CA LYS A 735 -10.69 42.41 1.63
C LYS A 735 -11.99 41.62 1.57
N ARG A 736 -12.28 40.97 0.43
CA ARG A 736 -13.46 40.10 0.33
C ARG A 736 -13.36 38.90 1.28
N LEU A 737 -12.18 38.33 1.47
CA LEU A 737 -11.96 37.23 2.43
C LEU A 737 -12.14 37.71 3.89
N GLU A 738 -11.74 38.93 4.22
CA GLU A 738 -12.02 39.55 5.52
C GLU A 738 -13.53 39.70 5.75
N GLU A 739 -14.26 40.21 4.75
CA GLU A 739 -15.73 40.32 4.79
C GLU A 739 -16.41 38.95 4.95
N CYS A 740 -16.01 37.96 4.15
CA CYS A 740 -16.48 36.57 4.25
C CYS A 740 -16.22 35.96 5.63
N THR A 741 -15.07 36.26 6.23
CA THR A 741 -14.73 35.79 7.58
C THR A 741 -15.68 36.41 8.61
N GLY A 742 -15.98 37.70 8.49
CA GLY A 742 -16.97 38.38 9.32
C GLY A 742 -18.39 37.80 9.16
N GLU A 743 -18.82 37.58 7.91
CA GLU A 743 -20.12 36.94 7.60
C GLU A 743 -20.23 35.52 8.17
N SER A 744 -19.15 34.74 8.08
CA SER A 744 -19.08 33.36 8.60
C SER A 744 -19.12 33.34 10.13
N GLU A 745 -18.36 34.21 10.80
CA GLU A 745 -18.38 34.34 12.26
C GLU A 745 -19.77 34.71 12.78
N GLU A 746 -20.45 35.67 12.14
CA GLU A 746 -21.80 36.07 12.58
C GLU A 746 -22.83 34.98 12.29
N ASN A 747 -22.74 34.29 11.14
CA ASN A 747 -23.61 33.14 10.84
C ASN A 747 -23.39 31.99 11.84
N LEU A 748 -22.15 31.74 12.25
CA LEU A 748 -21.83 30.74 13.27
C LEU A 748 -22.39 31.16 14.63
N ARG A 749 -22.19 32.41 15.04
CA ARG A 749 -22.75 32.96 16.28
C ARG A 749 -24.27 32.85 16.30
N GLU A 750 -24.93 33.20 15.20
CA GLU A 750 -26.39 33.09 15.09
C GLU A 750 -26.88 31.64 15.16
N LYS A 751 -26.20 30.70 14.47
CA LYS A 751 -26.48 29.26 14.62
C LYS A 751 -26.30 28.79 16.07
N VAL A 752 -25.26 29.24 16.77
CA VAL A 752 -25.02 28.90 18.19
C VAL A 752 -26.10 29.50 19.09
N ARG A 753 -26.53 30.75 18.86
CA ARG A 753 -27.64 31.39 19.59
C ARG A 753 -28.93 30.57 19.46
N GLN A 754 -29.26 30.13 18.25
CA GLN A 754 -30.46 29.34 17.95
C GLN A 754 -30.37 27.86 18.36
N ALA A 755 -29.17 27.30 18.40
CA ALA A 755 -28.96 25.89 18.71
C ALA A 755 -29.35 25.53 20.15
N ARG A 756 -29.84 24.31 20.34
CA ARG A 756 -30.01 23.70 21.67
C ARG A 756 -28.71 23.03 22.09
N LEU A 757 -28.53 22.85 23.39
CA LEU A 757 -27.40 22.07 23.91
C LEU A 757 -27.57 20.60 23.50
N SER A 758 -26.50 20.00 22.99
CA SER A 758 -26.38 18.55 22.79
C SER A 758 -26.40 17.85 24.14
N GLU A 759 -27.29 16.86 24.25
CA GLU A 759 -27.42 16.04 25.45
C GLU A 759 -26.12 15.28 25.74
N GLU A 760 -25.56 14.65 24.71
CA GLU A 760 -24.34 13.84 24.81
C GLU A 760 -23.15 14.66 25.34
N ARG A 761 -22.90 15.84 24.74
CA ARG A 761 -21.80 16.71 25.17
C ARG A 761 -22.01 17.25 26.57
N ARG A 762 -23.26 17.60 26.92
CA ARG A 762 -23.60 18.07 28.27
C ARG A 762 -23.31 17.00 29.32
N GLU A 763 -23.76 15.77 29.09
CA GLU A 763 -23.54 14.67 30.04
C GLU A 763 -22.06 14.28 30.13
N LYS A 764 -21.31 14.32 29.01
CA LYS A 764 -19.86 14.15 29.01
C LYS A 764 -19.17 15.20 29.89
N VAL A 765 -19.46 16.48 29.71
CA VAL A 765 -18.84 17.55 30.53
C VAL A 765 -19.23 17.44 31.99
N LYS A 766 -20.48 17.10 32.33
CA LYS A 766 -20.88 16.83 33.73
C LYS A 766 -20.06 15.70 34.34
N SER A 767 -19.93 14.59 33.60
CA SER A 767 -19.14 13.44 34.01
C SER A 767 -17.66 13.82 34.21
N ASP A 768 -17.08 14.60 33.31
CA ASP A 768 -15.70 15.07 33.40
C ASP A 768 -15.48 15.98 34.62
N ILE A 769 -16.40 16.90 34.90
CA ILE A 769 -16.34 17.76 36.11
C ILE A 769 -16.31 16.90 37.36
N ILE A 770 -17.24 15.95 37.50
CA ILE A 770 -17.31 15.07 38.68
C ILE A 770 -16.03 14.24 38.80
N THR A 771 -15.60 13.65 37.69
CA THR A 771 -14.44 12.74 37.65
C THR A 771 -13.16 13.48 38.00
N HIS A 772 -12.92 14.64 37.40
CA HIS A 772 -11.74 15.45 37.66
C HIS A 772 -11.79 16.14 39.02
N THR A 773 -12.96 16.47 39.55
CA THR A 773 -13.09 16.93 40.94
C THR A 773 -12.67 15.82 41.89
N LYS A 774 -13.27 14.63 41.80
CA LYS A 774 -12.93 13.48 42.65
C LYS A 774 -11.44 13.14 42.63
N ARG A 775 -10.79 13.23 41.46
CA ARG A 775 -9.35 13.01 41.30
C ARG A 775 -8.46 14.04 42.04
N HIS A 776 -8.97 15.22 42.35
CA HIS A 776 -8.21 16.32 42.99
C HIS A 776 -8.69 16.65 44.41
N LEU A 777 -9.63 15.89 44.99
CA LEU A 777 -10.06 16.01 46.39
C LEU A 777 -9.05 15.34 47.35
N GLU A 778 -7.85 15.90 47.43
CA GLU A 778 -6.75 15.37 48.26
C GLU A 778 -7.10 15.37 49.76
N ALA A 779 -7.77 16.41 50.26
CA ALA A 779 -8.04 16.54 51.69
C ALA A 779 -8.97 15.45 52.23
N ARG A 780 -9.95 14.99 51.42
CA ARG A 780 -10.90 13.93 51.79
C ARG A 780 -10.23 12.58 52.09
N LYS A 781 -8.95 12.39 51.77
CA LYS A 781 -8.22 11.15 52.06
C LYS A 781 -7.63 11.08 53.46
N PHE A 782 -7.40 12.23 54.09
CA PHE A 782 -6.77 12.31 55.41
C PHE A 782 -7.63 12.99 56.47
N ILE A 783 -8.91 13.23 56.16
CA ILE A 783 -9.95 13.60 57.12
C ILE A 783 -11.13 12.65 56.95
N ASP A 784 -11.93 12.47 57.99
CA ASP A 784 -13.15 11.68 57.87
C ASP A 784 -14.21 12.46 57.08
N VAL A 785 -15.00 11.77 56.27
CA VAL A 785 -16.05 12.36 55.44
C VAL A 785 -17.37 11.67 55.79
N GLU A 786 -18.39 12.46 56.12
CA GLU A 786 -19.73 11.97 56.45
C GLU A 786 -20.79 12.64 55.59
N GLU A 787 -21.70 11.85 55.03
CA GLU A 787 -22.90 12.34 54.38
C GLU A 787 -24.00 12.54 55.42
N VAL A 788 -24.53 13.77 55.51
CA VAL A 788 -25.55 14.14 56.51
C VAL A 788 -26.85 14.54 55.83
N THR A 789 -27.97 14.26 56.50
CA THR A 789 -29.31 14.63 56.02
C THR A 789 -29.96 15.59 57.02
N GLY A 790 -30.12 16.87 56.67
CA GLY A 790 -30.73 17.87 57.55
C GLY A 790 -30.68 19.31 57.01
N GLU A 791 -31.36 20.24 57.68
CA GLU A 791 -31.27 21.68 57.39
C GLU A 791 -30.47 22.34 58.54
N ASP A 792 -29.22 22.74 58.26
CA ASP A 792 -28.39 23.51 59.20
C ASP A 792 -27.84 24.75 58.46
N GLU A 793 -27.98 25.94 59.06
CA GLU A 793 -27.60 27.23 58.46
C GLU A 793 -26.06 27.42 58.34
N LYS A 794 -25.26 26.44 58.77
CA LYS A 794 -23.79 26.52 58.85
C LYS A 794 -23.03 25.91 57.65
N PHE A 795 -23.72 25.31 56.68
CA PHE A 795 -23.10 24.78 55.46
C PHE A 795 -22.73 25.91 54.47
N ILE A 796 -21.59 25.78 53.80
CA ILE A 796 -21.17 26.71 52.74
C ILE A 796 -21.33 26.06 51.36
N ASP A 797 -21.72 26.86 50.37
CA ASP A 797 -21.66 26.45 48.96
C ASP A 797 -20.20 26.51 48.48
N PHE A 798 -19.65 25.36 48.09
CA PHE A 798 -18.30 25.23 47.57
C PHE A 798 -18.32 24.74 46.12
N GLY A 799 -17.62 25.42 45.23
CA GLY A 799 -17.55 25.04 43.81
C GLY A 799 -17.46 26.25 42.89
N ILE A 800 -17.91 26.09 41.64
CA ILE A 800 -17.86 27.15 40.62
C ILE A 800 -19.23 27.47 40.03
N ASN A 801 -19.39 28.74 39.65
CA ASN A 801 -20.48 29.22 38.82
C ASN A 801 -19.88 30.07 37.71
N THR A 802 -19.79 29.52 36.50
CA THR A 802 -19.06 30.13 35.36
C THR A 802 -19.89 30.14 34.09
N PHE A 803 -19.57 31.05 33.17
CA PHE A 803 -20.30 31.28 31.92
C PHE A 803 -19.44 31.01 30.67
N PRO A 804 -19.11 29.74 30.36
CA PRO A 804 -18.36 29.40 29.16
C PRO A 804 -19.18 29.55 27.86
N ASP A 805 -18.47 29.47 26.73
CA ASP A 805 -19.07 29.58 25.40
C ASP A 805 -19.98 28.39 25.08
N LYS A 806 -21.19 28.69 24.62
CA LYS A 806 -22.24 27.73 24.26
C LYS A 806 -21.86 26.83 23.09
N ILE A 807 -20.98 27.30 22.20
CA ILE A 807 -20.48 26.55 21.04
C ILE A 807 -19.86 25.19 21.42
N THR A 808 -19.33 25.07 22.64
CA THR A 808 -18.74 23.83 23.14
C THR A 808 -19.78 22.75 23.47
N PHE A 809 -21.04 23.15 23.58
CA PHE A 809 -22.15 22.29 23.99
C PHE A 809 -23.16 22.00 22.87
N VAL A 810 -22.93 22.43 21.62
CA VAL A 810 -23.84 22.17 20.48
C VAL A 810 -23.37 20.98 19.63
N ASP A 811 -24.24 20.49 18.74
CA ASP A 811 -24.02 19.35 17.84
C ASP A 811 -22.82 19.55 16.88
N GLU A 812 -22.16 18.46 16.45
CA GLU A 812 -21.02 18.45 15.52
C GLU A 812 -21.32 19.06 14.14
N THR A 813 -22.60 19.13 13.77
CA THR A 813 -23.06 19.84 12.57
C THR A 813 -22.79 21.36 12.61
N VAL A 814 -22.47 21.92 13.79
CA VAL A 814 -21.94 23.27 13.97
C VAL A 814 -20.41 23.15 14.10
N ASP A 815 -19.72 22.88 12.97
CA ASP A 815 -18.27 22.60 12.89
C ASP A 815 -17.43 23.82 13.37
N PRO A 816 -16.75 23.74 14.53
CA PRO A 816 -16.07 24.86 15.15
C PRO A 816 -14.59 24.83 14.79
N THR A 817 -14.25 24.98 13.52
CA THR A 817 -12.83 25.21 13.15
C THR A 817 -12.28 26.52 13.73
N THR A 818 -13.12 27.37 14.32
CA THR A 818 -12.75 28.63 15.01
C THR A 818 -12.27 28.47 16.47
N TYR A 819 -12.44 27.33 17.14
CA TYR A 819 -12.23 27.24 18.60
C TYR A 819 -11.52 25.94 19.03
N HIS A 820 -10.23 25.83 18.73
CA HIS A 820 -9.38 24.76 19.27
C HIS A 820 -9.20 24.91 20.80
N GLY A 821 -9.57 23.88 21.57
CA GLY A 821 -9.14 23.74 22.98
C GLY A 821 -10.16 23.18 23.99
N TYR A 822 -11.42 22.93 23.61
CA TYR A 822 -12.50 22.78 24.60
C TYR A 822 -12.87 21.35 25.01
N ASP A 823 -12.23 20.31 24.46
CA ASP A 823 -12.40 18.92 24.91
C ASP A 823 -12.05 18.71 26.40
N PHE A 824 -11.44 19.71 27.04
CA PHE A 824 -10.96 19.68 28.43
C PHE A 824 -11.74 20.60 29.38
N ILE A 825 -12.84 21.25 28.96
CA ILE A 825 -13.51 22.23 29.82
C ILE A 825 -14.02 21.60 31.14
N GLY A 826 -14.60 20.40 31.05
CA GLY A 826 -15.05 19.67 32.24
C GLY A 826 -13.88 19.28 33.15
N ALA A 827 -12.76 18.86 32.55
CA ALA A 827 -11.55 18.51 33.28
C ALA A 827 -10.93 19.73 34.00
N SER A 828 -10.91 20.90 33.36
CA SER A 828 -10.38 22.14 33.94
C SER A 828 -11.22 22.60 35.13
N ILE A 829 -12.55 22.64 34.97
CA ILE A 829 -13.47 23.02 36.05
C ILE A 829 -13.38 22.04 37.22
N GLY A 830 -13.41 20.72 36.93
CA GLY A 830 -13.33 19.72 37.99
C GLY A 830 -12.03 19.83 38.80
N ARG A 831 -10.90 20.07 38.14
CA ARG A 831 -9.61 20.29 38.81
C ARG A 831 -9.66 21.49 39.76
N GLU A 832 -10.22 22.61 39.33
CA GLU A 832 -10.31 23.83 40.13
C GLU A 832 -11.15 23.63 41.40
N ILE A 833 -12.30 22.95 41.29
CA ILE A 833 -13.15 22.63 42.44
C ILE A 833 -12.41 21.72 43.42
N GLY A 834 -11.82 20.62 42.94
CA GLY A 834 -11.19 19.63 43.82
C GLY A 834 -9.97 20.19 44.57
N MET A 835 -9.14 20.95 43.86
CA MET A 835 -8.00 21.66 44.47
C MET A 835 -8.49 22.71 45.46
N GLY A 836 -9.49 23.52 45.09
CA GLY A 836 -10.02 24.56 45.95
C GLY A 836 -10.55 24.02 47.28
N GLU A 837 -11.29 22.90 47.27
CA GLU A 837 -11.84 22.33 48.51
C GLU A 837 -10.72 21.85 49.42
N SER A 838 -9.75 21.14 48.85
CA SER A 838 -8.60 20.65 49.59
C SER A 838 -7.83 21.80 50.23
N GLU A 839 -7.65 22.91 49.50
CA GLU A 839 -7.04 24.13 50.02
C GLU A 839 -7.84 24.75 51.17
N TYR A 840 -9.17 24.81 51.06
CA TYR A 840 -10.06 25.30 52.11
C TYR A 840 -9.91 24.47 53.39
N LEU A 841 -9.94 23.15 53.29
CA LEU A 841 -9.86 22.23 54.43
C LEU A 841 -8.51 22.29 55.13
N ILE A 842 -7.41 22.29 54.37
CA ILE A 842 -6.05 22.42 54.90
C ILE A 842 -5.92 23.72 55.71
N LYS A 843 -6.45 24.82 55.18
CA LYS A 843 -6.44 26.11 55.89
C LYS A 843 -7.24 26.06 57.19
N GLN A 844 -8.44 25.47 57.17
CA GLN A 844 -9.26 25.32 58.37
C GLN A 844 -8.57 24.48 59.46
N ILE A 845 -7.91 23.38 59.07
CA ILE A 845 -7.15 22.53 59.99
C ILE A 845 -5.99 23.34 60.62
N PHE A 846 -5.19 24.00 59.79
CA PHE A 846 -4.03 24.76 60.27
C PHE A 846 -4.41 25.87 61.25
N GLU A 847 -5.47 26.63 60.96
CA GLU A 847 -5.92 27.74 61.80
C GLU A 847 -6.51 27.27 63.14
N LYS A 848 -7.21 26.11 63.17
CA LYS A 848 -7.95 25.63 64.35
C LYS A 848 -7.14 24.75 65.33
N ILE A 849 -5.96 24.26 64.97
CA ILE A 849 -5.08 23.45 65.85
C ILE A 849 -4.56 24.23 67.09
N ASN A 850 -4.85 25.52 67.25
CA ASN A 850 -4.33 26.38 68.33
C ASN A 850 -2.78 26.35 68.36
N ILE A 851 -2.19 26.97 67.34
CA ILE A 851 -0.76 27.00 67.08
C ILE A 851 0.06 27.42 68.31
N LYS A 852 -0.46 28.32 69.16
CA LYS A 852 0.27 28.80 70.35
C LYS A 852 0.61 27.69 71.34
N GLU A 853 -0.28 26.73 71.55
CA GLU A 853 -0.11 25.64 72.53
C GLU A 853 0.48 24.36 71.92
N ASN A 854 0.31 24.20 70.61
CA ASN A 854 0.67 22.97 69.88
C ASN A 854 1.89 23.12 68.96
N ARG A 855 2.56 24.27 69.04
CA ARG A 855 3.81 24.52 68.33
C ARG A 855 4.98 23.71 68.91
N MET A 856 5.79 23.16 68.02
CA MET A 856 7.07 22.53 68.31
C MET A 856 8.14 23.14 67.42
N PRO A 857 9.05 23.96 67.97
CA PRO A 857 10.17 24.49 67.20
C PRO A 857 11.27 23.43 67.08
N PHE A 858 11.74 23.20 65.87
CA PHE A 858 12.88 22.31 65.57
C PHE A 858 13.88 23.04 64.67
N GLU A 859 15.16 22.65 64.74
CA GLU A 859 16.21 23.22 63.88
C GLU A 859 16.24 22.58 62.50
N THR A 860 15.89 21.30 62.40
CA THR A 860 15.89 20.54 61.14
C THR A 860 14.64 19.68 61.04
N PHE A 861 14.18 19.43 59.81
CA PHE A 861 13.17 18.42 59.55
C PHE A 861 13.88 17.05 59.52
N SER A 862 13.72 16.24 60.57
CA SER A 862 14.44 14.97 60.74
C SER A 862 13.56 13.90 61.40
N LEU A 863 13.90 12.63 61.19
CA LEU A 863 13.19 11.50 61.79
C LEU A 863 13.18 11.58 63.32
N GLN A 864 14.29 12.00 63.93
CA GLN A 864 14.37 12.18 65.39
C GLN A 864 13.34 13.19 65.89
N ASN A 865 13.18 14.32 65.19
CA ASN A 865 12.22 15.37 65.56
C ASN A 865 10.77 14.94 65.30
N LEU A 866 10.53 14.17 64.23
CA LEU A 866 9.22 13.54 63.97
C LEU A 866 8.85 12.54 65.06
N ASN A 867 9.78 11.72 65.54
CA ASN A 867 9.55 10.79 66.64
C ASN A 867 9.23 11.50 67.96
N ILE A 868 9.91 12.62 68.27
CA ILE A 868 9.56 13.46 69.43
C ILE A 868 8.13 14.01 69.31
N ALA A 869 7.73 14.43 68.11
CA ALA A 869 6.37 14.92 67.88
C ALA A 869 5.33 13.79 67.99
N LYS A 870 5.63 12.60 67.44
CA LYS A 870 4.82 11.38 67.55
C LYS A 870 4.59 10.99 69.01
N GLU A 871 5.65 10.87 69.80
CA GLU A 871 5.55 10.56 71.24
C GLU A 871 4.72 11.59 72.00
N LYS A 872 4.82 12.87 71.64
CA LYS A 872 4.04 13.94 72.28
C LYS A 872 2.56 13.83 71.92
N LEU A 873 2.24 13.42 70.70
CA LEU A 873 0.87 13.18 70.26
C LEU A 873 0.27 11.94 70.97
N GLU A 874 1.06 10.87 71.09
CA GLU A 874 0.68 9.63 71.80
C GLU A 874 0.45 9.88 73.30
N LYS A 875 1.30 10.68 73.96
CA LYS A 875 1.09 11.11 75.37
C LYS A 875 -0.21 11.89 75.58
N ARG A 876 -0.77 12.48 74.52
CA ARG A 876 -2.06 13.19 74.55
C ARG A 876 -3.25 12.26 74.25
N GLY A 877 -3.00 10.97 74.00
CA GLY A 877 -4.01 9.98 73.67
C GLY A 877 -4.36 9.88 72.18
N PHE A 878 -3.54 10.46 71.28
CA PHE A 878 -3.80 10.48 69.83
C PHE A 878 -2.70 9.75 69.06
N ARG A 879 -3.04 9.16 67.91
CA ARG A 879 -2.06 8.44 67.07
C ARG A 879 -1.61 9.32 65.90
N ALA A 880 -0.30 9.46 65.69
CA ALA A 880 0.19 10.12 64.48
C ALA A 880 -0.08 9.24 63.26
N THR A 881 -1.03 9.63 62.42
CA THR A 881 -1.44 8.88 61.23
C THR A 881 -1.15 9.63 59.94
N THR A 882 -1.08 10.96 60.00
CA THR A 882 -0.82 11.81 58.83
C THR A 882 0.20 12.92 59.14
N ILE A 883 1.09 13.19 58.18
CA ILE A 883 1.95 14.37 58.12
C ILE A 883 1.55 15.20 56.89
N LEU A 884 1.19 16.46 57.10
CA LEU A 884 1.00 17.44 56.05
C LEU A 884 2.13 18.46 56.11
N MET A 885 2.98 18.53 55.09
CA MET A 885 4.16 19.41 55.08
C MET A 885 4.11 20.47 53.99
N SER A 886 4.80 21.58 54.21
CA SER A 886 5.07 22.56 53.17
C SER A 886 6.02 22.00 52.10
N LEU A 887 5.88 22.46 50.86
CA LEU A 887 6.65 21.94 49.72
C LEU A 887 8.18 22.02 49.90
N ASP A 888 8.67 23.06 50.56
CA ASP A 888 10.10 23.30 50.75
C ASP A 888 10.76 22.24 51.64
N LEU A 889 10.01 21.64 52.57
CA LEU A 889 10.47 20.52 53.40
C LEU A 889 10.62 19.21 52.61
N GLY A 890 10.15 19.16 51.36
CA GLY A 890 10.23 17.97 50.52
C GLY A 890 11.67 17.50 50.31
N ARG A 891 12.65 18.40 50.14
CA ARG A 891 14.06 18.01 49.96
C ARG A 891 14.64 17.33 51.20
N ASP A 892 14.27 17.79 52.39
CA ASP A 892 14.72 17.21 53.64
C ASP A 892 14.06 15.85 53.88
N LEU A 893 12.80 15.70 53.48
CA LEU A 893 12.09 14.42 53.50
C LEU A 893 12.79 13.33 52.65
N TRP A 894 13.23 13.67 51.43
CA TRP A 894 13.97 12.73 50.56
C TRP A 894 15.31 12.25 51.14
N ARG A 895 15.86 12.99 52.10
CA ARG A 895 17.12 12.64 52.77
C ARG A 895 16.91 11.75 54.00
N MET A 896 15.66 11.47 54.39
CA MET A 896 15.36 10.61 55.53
C MET A 896 15.44 9.14 55.14
N GLU A 897 16.24 8.36 55.87
CA GLU A 897 16.46 6.92 55.59
C GLU A 897 15.18 6.07 55.63
N GLU A 898 14.16 6.48 56.39
CA GLU A 898 12.89 5.74 56.54
C GLU A 898 11.75 6.24 55.65
N PHE A 899 12.01 7.23 54.77
CA PHE A 899 11.00 7.71 53.84
C PHE A 899 10.88 6.77 52.63
N THR A 900 9.68 6.25 52.40
CA THR A 900 9.36 5.44 51.21
C THR A 900 8.49 6.25 50.26
N TYR A 901 9.01 6.54 49.07
CA TYR A 901 8.28 7.26 48.02
C TYR A 901 7.27 6.37 47.30
N SER A 902 6.09 6.91 46.98
CA SER A 902 5.05 6.20 46.22
C SER A 902 5.12 6.54 44.72
N ASP A 903 5.09 5.53 43.84
CA ASP A 903 5.10 5.74 42.39
C ASP A 903 3.81 6.45 41.90
N ARG A 904 3.96 7.59 41.22
CA ARG A 904 2.87 8.50 40.84
C ARG A 904 2.23 8.19 39.48
N GLN A 905 2.60 7.07 38.85
CA GLN A 905 2.10 6.67 37.52
C GLN A 905 0.82 5.80 37.55
N SER A 906 0.29 5.43 38.72
CA SER A 906 -1.00 4.73 38.83
C SER A 906 -2.19 5.65 38.46
N GLU A 907 -3.16 5.09 37.74
CA GLU A 907 -4.43 5.75 37.35
C GLU A 907 -5.38 5.97 38.55
N GLU A 908 -5.13 5.33 39.69
CA GLU A 908 -5.85 5.55 40.94
C GLU A 908 -5.18 6.67 41.75
N ARG A 909 -5.64 7.91 41.54
CA ARG A 909 -5.20 9.11 42.26
C ARG A 909 -6.24 9.61 43.27
N PRO A 910 -5.84 10.40 44.28
CA PRO A 910 -4.47 10.76 44.70
C PRO A 910 -3.73 9.72 45.58
N ILE A 911 -2.41 9.65 45.47
CA ILE A 911 -1.52 8.78 46.26
C ILE A 911 -0.70 9.69 47.21
N PRO A 912 -0.49 9.34 48.49
CA PRO A 912 0.37 10.10 49.39
C PRO A 912 1.77 10.31 48.78
N TYR A 913 2.42 11.42 49.12
CA TYR A 913 3.80 11.75 48.71
C TYR A 913 4.76 10.58 49.02
N GLY A 914 4.51 9.91 50.13
CA GLY A 914 5.13 8.66 50.55
C GLY A 914 4.70 8.32 51.97
N THR A 915 5.42 7.42 52.61
CA THR A 915 5.21 7.06 54.02
C THR A 915 6.51 7.12 54.81
N ILE A 916 6.43 7.52 56.09
CA ILE A 916 7.53 7.39 57.06
C ILE A 916 6.99 6.61 58.25
N ASP A 917 7.61 5.47 58.61
CA ASP A 917 7.20 4.66 59.76
C ASP A 917 5.68 4.37 59.81
N GLY A 918 5.09 4.08 58.64
CA GLY A 918 3.65 3.81 58.49
C GLY A 918 2.72 5.03 58.62
N ILE A 919 3.26 6.25 58.72
CA ILE A 919 2.52 7.52 58.70
C ILE A 919 2.47 8.05 57.26
N GLU A 920 1.28 8.42 56.79
CA GLU A 920 1.09 8.95 55.44
C GLU A 920 1.60 10.39 55.34
N VAL A 921 2.37 10.71 54.30
CA VAL A 921 2.93 12.06 54.09
C VAL A 921 2.28 12.70 52.88
N TYR A 922 1.80 13.93 53.06
CA TYR A 922 1.22 14.79 52.03
C TYR A 922 1.95 16.13 51.98
N ASP A 923 2.11 16.69 50.78
CA ASP A 923 2.73 18.00 50.57
C ASP A 923 1.67 19.04 50.19
N SER A 924 1.80 20.27 50.70
CA SER A 924 0.85 21.36 50.45
C SER A 924 1.55 22.68 50.18
N ARG A 925 1.06 23.42 49.17
CA ARG A 925 1.51 24.78 48.85
C ARG A 925 0.95 25.84 49.79
N LYS A 926 -0.03 25.49 50.63
CA LYS A 926 -0.78 26.43 51.47
C LYS A 926 -0.32 26.48 52.90
N LEU A 927 0.47 25.50 53.33
CA LEU A 927 1.21 25.63 54.57
C LEU A 927 2.30 26.70 54.40
N PRO A 928 2.54 27.53 55.43
CA PRO A 928 3.69 28.43 55.43
C PRO A 928 4.98 27.62 55.21
N LYS A 929 5.99 28.25 54.60
CA LYS A 929 7.30 27.63 54.45
C LYS A 929 7.83 27.16 55.81
N GLU A 930 8.57 26.05 55.78
CA GLU A 930 9.22 25.44 56.94
C GLU A 930 8.24 24.94 58.01
N VAL A 931 6.98 24.75 57.64
CA VAL A 931 5.93 24.21 58.52
C VAL A 931 5.53 22.81 58.08
N ALA A 932 5.37 21.92 59.05
CA ALA A 932 4.68 20.66 58.90
C ALA A 932 3.66 20.47 60.03
N ILE A 933 2.59 19.73 59.77
CA ILE A 933 1.57 19.36 60.75
C ILE A 933 1.57 17.84 60.84
N ILE A 934 1.72 17.31 62.05
CA ILE A 934 1.53 15.89 62.34
C ILE A 934 0.26 15.73 63.16
N PHE A 935 -0.66 14.88 62.72
CA PHE A 935 -1.97 14.77 63.34
C PHE A 935 -2.58 13.37 63.23
N ASP A 936 -3.64 13.18 64.03
CA ASP A 936 -4.48 12.00 64.01
C ASP A 936 -5.73 12.22 63.14
N LYS A 937 -5.78 11.57 61.98
CA LYS A 937 -6.85 11.76 60.98
C LYS A 937 -8.25 11.50 61.53
N THR A 938 -8.42 10.57 62.47
CA THR A 938 -9.76 10.23 63.03
C THR A 938 -10.25 11.24 64.07
N HIS A 939 -9.39 12.16 64.51
CA HIS A 939 -9.70 13.09 65.60
C HIS A 939 -9.46 14.57 65.22
N ILE A 940 -8.91 14.84 64.03
CA ILE A 940 -8.60 16.19 63.56
C ILE A 940 -9.85 16.94 63.10
N GLY A 941 -10.83 16.24 62.56
CA GLY A 941 -12.11 16.79 62.14
C GLY A 941 -12.78 15.96 61.04
N THR A 942 -14.06 16.24 60.84
CA THR A 942 -14.93 15.56 59.89
C THR A 942 -15.46 16.56 58.88
N LEU A 943 -15.40 16.21 57.60
CA LEU A 943 -16.09 16.92 56.53
C LEU A 943 -17.51 16.37 56.39
N GLU A 944 -18.49 17.16 56.78
CA GLU A 944 -19.90 16.88 56.52
C GLU A 944 -20.27 17.36 55.12
N ILE A 945 -20.87 16.49 54.31
CA ILE A 945 -21.41 16.82 52.98
C ILE A 945 -22.92 16.70 53.06
N LEU A 946 -23.61 17.82 52.82
CA LEU A 946 -25.08 17.89 52.82
C LEU A 946 -25.67 17.69 51.43
N VAL A 947 -25.02 18.22 50.40
CA VAL A 947 -25.42 18.06 48.99
C VAL A 947 -24.17 17.79 48.20
N GLU A 948 -24.07 16.61 47.60
CA GLU A 948 -22.95 16.23 46.72
C GLU A 948 -22.85 17.16 45.49
N LEU A 949 -21.64 17.23 44.93
CA LEU A 949 -21.38 17.99 43.72
C LEU A 949 -22.25 17.50 42.55
N SER A 950 -23.22 18.32 42.17
CA SER A 950 -24.12 18.06 41.04
C SER A 950 -24.00 19.18 40.01
N PRO A 951 -23.20 19.00 38.93
CA PRO A 951 -23.05 20.02 37.91
C PRO A 951 -24.34 20.23 37.12
N ILE A 952 -24.86 21.45 37.17
CA ILE A 952 -25.99 21.92 36.37
C ILE A 952 -25.43 22.76 35.22
N ILE A 953 -25.73 22.34 34.00
CA ILE A 953 -25.32 23.02 32.77
C ILE A 953 -26.60 23.51 32.08
N THR A 954 -26.80 24.83 32.02
CA THR A 954 -28.05 25.43 31.55
C THR A 954 -27.82 26.73 30.78
N THR A 955 -28.70 27.01 29.82
CA THR A 955 -28.81 28.32 29.15
C THR A 955 -29.86 29.23 29.82
N GLY A 956 -30.66 28.69 30.75
CA GLY A 956 -31.71 29.41 31.46
C GLY A 956 -31.17 30.11 32.71
N PHE A 957 -30.59 31.29 32.53
CA PHE A 957 -30.19 32.19 33.61
C PHE A 957 -30.67 33.63 33.33
N ASP A 958 -30.81 34.43 34.37
CA ASP A 958 -31.40 35.78 34.31
C ASP A 958 -30.40 36.80 33.75
N LYS A 959 -30.41 36.96 32.42
CA LYS A 959 -29.50 37.84 31.66
C LYS A 959 -29.70 39.31 32.00
N GLU A 960 -30.96 39.76 32.16
CA GLU A 960 -31.29 41.14 32.51
C GLU A 960 -30.75 41.49 33.90
N LYS A 961 -30.81 40.56 34.85
CA LYS A 961 -30.20 40.76 36.17
C LYS A 961 -28.68 40.85 36.13
N ILE A 962 -28.02 40.06 35.26
CA ILE A 962 -26.56 40.15 35.07
C ILE A 962 -26.19 41.51 34.47
N ILE A 963 -26.85 41.91 33.39
CA ILE A 963 -26.62 43.19 32.71
C ILE A 963 -26.85 44.36 33.67
N LYS A 964 -27.97 44.36 34.41
CA LYS A 964 -28.26 45.41 35.40
C LYS A 964 -27.15 45.53 36.44
N LYS A 965 -26.66 44.40 36.94
CA LYS A 965 -25.55 44.36 37.89
C LYS A 965 -24.24 44.87 37.26
N GLU A 966 -23.94 44.48 36.03
CA GLU A 966 -22.73 44.92 35.32
C GLU A 966 -22.75 46.42 35.00
N LEU A 967 -23.92 46.99 34.71
CA LEU A 967 -24.13 48.44 34.57
C LEU A 967 -23.93 49.17 35.90
N GLU A 968 -24.50 48.65 36.99
CA GLU A 968 -24.33 49.20 38.34
C GLU A 968 -22.87 49.15 38.82
N GLU A 969 -22.11 48.12 38.40
CA GLU A 969 -20.69 47.95 38.69
C GLU A 969 -19.76 48.70 37.71
N GLY A 970 -20.31 49.35 36.68
CA GLY A 970 -19.54 50.08 35.66
C GLY A 970 -18.70 49.20 34.73
N LYS A 971 -19.04 47.91 34.59
CA LYS A 971 -18.34 46.95 33.72
C LYS A 971 -18.73 47.10 32.25
N ILE A 972 -19.93 47.61 31.99
CA ILE A 972 -20.46 47.89 30.65
C ILE A 972 -21.18 49.25 30.65
N MET A 973 -21.30 49.89 29.49
CA MET A 973 -22.11 51.11 29.29
C MET A 973 -23.50 50.77 28.76
N GLU A 974 -24.48 51.67 28.94
CA GLU A 974 -25.87 51.45 28.48
C GLU A 974 -25.97 51.20 26.97
N GLU A 975 -25.08 51.82 26.20
CA GLU A 975 -24.94 51.64 24.74
C GLU A 975 -24.54 50.21 24.36
N GLN A 976 -23.86 49.48 25.26
CA GLN A 976 -23.38 48.10 25.05
C GLN A 976 -24.40 47.05 25.52
N ARG A 977 -25.57 47.48 26.01
CA ARG A 977 -26.58 46.59 26.60
C ARG A 977 -27.06 45.53 25.62
N GLU A 978 -27.38 45.92 24.39
CA GLU A 978 -27.88 44.98 23.37
C GLU A 978 -26.79 43.99 22.91
N GLU A 979 -25.55 44.45 22.75
CA GLU A 979 -24.42 43.61 22.39
C GLU A 979 -24.10 42.60 23.51
N ARG A 980 -24.12 43.06 24.76
CA ARG A 980 -23.91 42.19 25.93
C ARG A 980 -25.02 41.15 26.07
N LEU A 981 -26.27 41.49 25.75
CA LEU A 981 -27.37 40.53 25.76
C LEU A 981 -27.16 39.42 24.74
N LYS A 982 -26.74 39.75 23.52
CA LYS A 982 -26.38 38.77 22.48
C LYS A 982 -25.20 37.90 22.90
N GLU A 983 -24.18 38.47 23.53
CA GLU A 983 -23.06 37.69 24.04
C GLU A 983 -23.53 36.69 25.11
N LEU A 984 -24.43 37.09 26.01
CA LEU A 984 -25.00 36.19 27.03
C LEU A 984 -25.89 35.09 26.43
N ASP A 985 -26.48 35.28 25.24
CA ASP A 985 -27.16 34.22 24.48
C ASP A 985 -26.19 33.15 23.94
N GLU A 986 -24.93 33.53 23.75
CA GLU A 986 -23.82 32.66 23.33
C GLU A 986 -23.10 32.01 24.52
N ARG A 987 -23.56 32.21 25.76
CA ARG A 987 -22.99 31.59 26.97
C ARG A 987 -23.87 30.47 27.52
N VAL A 988 -23.22 29.56 28.23
CA VAL A 988 -23.87 28.51 29.04
C VAL A 988 -23.46 28.74 30.49
N ASN A 989 -24.41 28.66 31.42
CA ASN A 989 -24.09 28.67 32.83
C ASN A 989 -23.76 27.24 33.30
N ILE A 990 -22.55 27.05 33.82
CA ILE A 990 -22.15 25.85 34.53
C ILE A 990 -22.12 26.18 36.01
N LYS A 991 -23.06 25.60 36.74
CA LYS A 991 -23.13 25.68 38.20
C LYS A 991 -22.82 24.30 38.77
N ALA A 992 -21.62 24.13 39.28
CA ALA A 992 -21.18 22.90 39.94
C ALA A 992 -20.82 23.25 41.38
N LEU A 993 -21.79 23.09 42.27
CA LEU A 993 -21.67 23.41 43.70
C LEU A 993 -21.95 22.18 44.54
N GLU A 994 -21.23 22.07 45.64
CA GLU A 994 -21.39 21.10 46.71
C GLU A 994 -21.62 21.89 48.01
N LYS A 995 -22.45 21.36 48.92
CA LYS A 995 -22.65 21.98 50.24
C LYS A 995 -21.85 21.23 51.28
N ILE A 996 -20.81 21.88 51.79
CA ILE A 996 -19.87 21.27 52.73
C ILE A 996 -19.80 22.05 54.04
N LYS A 997 -19.47 21.34 55.13
CA LYS A 997 -19.16 21.91 56.43
C LYS A 997 -18.03 21.11 57.05
N PHE A 998 -16.97 21.78 57.48
CA PHE A 998 -15.88 21.12 58.18
C PHE A 998 -16.00 21.31 59.69
N GLU A 999 -16.38 20.24 60.38
CA GLU A 999 -16.41 20.17 61.83
C GLU A 999 -15.03 19.81 62.35
N PHE A 1000 -14.37 20.79 62.97
CA PHE A 1000 -13.06 20.54 63.55
C PHE A 1000 -13.21 19.77 64.86
N GLY A 1001 -12.49 18.66 64.99
CA GLY A 1001 -12.60 17.75 66.14
C GLY A 1001 -11.88 18.31 67.37
N SER A 1002 -10.63 17.90 67.56
CA SER A 1002 -9.84 18.29 68.72
C SER A 1002 -8.60 19.11 68.34
N PRO A 1003 -8.38 20.31 68.92
CA PRO A 1003 -7.13 21.05 68.70
C PRO A 1003 -5.90 20.33 69.24
N LYS A 1004 -6.07 19.36 70.16
CA LYS A 1004 -4.97 18.56 70.72
C LYS A 1004 -4.54 17.39 69.83
N ALA A 1005 -5.34 17.04 68.82
CA ALA A 1005 -5.10 15.94 67.90
C ALA A 1005 -4.10 16.28 66.78
N GLY A 1006 -3.57 17.51 66.76
CA GLY A 1006 -2.50 17.93 65.85
C GLY A 1006 -1.37 18.67 66.57
N LEU A 1007 -0.17 18.59 65.99
CA LEU A 1007 1.01 19.34 66.40
C LEU A 1007 1.58 20.07 65.18
N VAL A 1008 1.95 21.34 65.36
CA VAL A 1008 2.53 22.15 64.29
C VAL A 1008 4.04 22.26 64.51
N LEU A 1009 4.80 21.71 63.59
CA LEU A 1009 6.25 21.69 63.57
C LEU A 1009 6.72 22.93 62.83
N PHE A 1010 7.52 23.77 63.49
CA PHE A 1010 8.17 24.91 62.87
C PHE A 1010 9.66 24.60 62.76
N ILE A 1011 10.13 24.43 61.54
CA ILE A 1011 11.53 24.20 61.25
C ILE A 1011 12.19 25.57 61.09
N LYS A 1012 13.38 25.77 61.67
CA LYS A 1012 14.14 27.01 61.45
C LYS A 1012 14.86 26.92 60.11
N SER A 1013 14.67 27.92 59.26
CA SER A 1013 15.48 28.14 58.06
C SER A 1013 16.97 27.99 58.34
N THR A 1014 17.64 27.13 57.60
CA THR A 1014 19.12 27.07 57.56
C THR A 1014 19.71 27.97 56.48
N GLU A 1015 18.90 28.77 55.77
CA GLU A 1015 19.39 29.84 54.89
C GLU A 1015 19.65 31.13 55.67
N SER A 1016 20.65 31.06 56.55
CA SER A 1016 21.52 32.20 56.88
C SER A 1016 22.90 31.67 57.30
N LEU A 1017 23.58 31.01 56.36
CA LEU A 1017 25.04 30.91 56.27
C LEU A 1017 25.47 30.72 54.81
#